data_AF-A0ABC9X4W5-F1
#
_entry.id   AF-A0ABC9X4W5-F1
#
_cell.length_a   1.000
_cell.length_b   1.000
_cell.length_c   1.000
_cell.angle_alpha   90.00
_cell.angle_beta   90.00
_cell.angle_gamma   90.00
#
_symmetry.space_group_name_H-M   'P 1'
#
loop_
_entity.id
_entity.type
_entity.pdbx_description
1 polymer ?
#
loop_
_entity_poly.entity_id
_entity_poly.type
_entity_poly.pdbx_seq_one_letter_code
_entity_poly.pdbx_strand_id
1 'polypeptide(L)'
;MGFQSWLAFPMGVLLCCALQTSAIQQPASHNCTSNGQRISFSHSYKIDLPASSQIKLEADPLQHEGNSGVQLDPGEAEENEEQNIIFRHNIHVHTPKGDCETLPHIKGLLERMEKLEKEVAELREVCSPQKCCGGSQGVSHCSGHGTFFYETCSCKCAEGWEGSDCSRPTCPGHCTGHGRCDGGKCVCDEPYFGEDCSQQLCPENCSGNGICDTAKGVCQCYEEFIGEDCSEKRCPGDCSGNGFCDTGECYCHDGFFGLDCSQVLAPQNLQLLNSTENSLAVSWDQMIDVDSYLITYYPVGYETLVKQVHMPKEQLSYEIVGLCPGTTYNITLHHVKKGIASEPKYLEASTVLSALNAIWVMEEMEHSLEVEWENPPTDVDYYKLKFRSLVEMDEKEAVVPKSNDPKSRHIMTGLKPGTEYEVTVIPVKDNIEGKSSSVSGRTGVDSPTNVTTDRVTEDTATVSWNKVAAPIDRYMVRYTSADGDTKEIEVGSENDIITLLDLKPGMEYVIHIWAEKGPQKSKKASTRAVTEIDSPTELLPHQVTEDAITVSWNKVQASIDRYRVSYTSANGDVEEREVQKDQNVTTLAGLKPGMEYVIYIWAEKGEQQSKRASTEAVTEIDSPAHLVTDQVTEDTATISWNRVQAVIDRYMVNYTSVDGDTEEMEVGKNETTMTLTGLKPGTEYVIFLWAEKGTRQSKRLSTEAVTEMDSPKNLVFD
;
A
#
# COMPACT_ATOMS: atom_id res chain seq x y z
N MET A 1 21.11 48.34 2.32
CA MET A 1 20.07 49.33 1.97
C MET A 1 18.76 48.80 2.55
N GLY A 2 18.04 49.42 3.50
CA GLY A 2 18.36 50.55 4.40
C GLY A 2 17.12 50.96 5.24
N PHE A 3 17.32 51.49 6.47
CA PHE A 3 16.33 52.22 7.34
C PHE A 3 15.08 51.40 7.83
N GLN A 4 14.36 51.60 8.97
CA GLN A 4 14.38 52.45 10.20
C GLN A 4 13.33 51.89 11.22
N SER A 5 13.17 52.26 12.51
CA SER A 5 13.88 53.13 13.48
C SER A 5 13.50 52.84 14.97
N TRP A 6 14.44 53.06 15.90
CA TRP A 6 14.38 53.70 17.25
C TRP A 6 13.18 53.62 18.27
N LEU A 7 13.59 53.37 19.53
CA LEU A 7 13.28 54.07 20.81
C LEU A 7 11.95 53.94 21.62
N ALA A 8 12.17 53.68 22.92
CA ALA A 8 11.64 54.35 24.12
C ALA A 8 10.43 53.78 24.95
N PHE A 9 10.69 53.69 26.26
CA PHE A 9 9.77 53.61 27.41
C PHE A 9 8.82 54.83 27.50
N PRO A 10 7.65 54.74 28.19
CA PRO A 10 7.58 55.17 29.60
C PRO A 10 6.57 54.44 30.52
N MET A 11 6.49 54.91 31.78
CA MET A 11 5.70 54.40 32.91
C MET A 11 4.19 54.72 32.87
N GLY A 12 3.38 53.87 33.53
CA GLY A 12 2.80 54.21 34.85
C GLY A 12 1.37 54.78 34.96
N VAL A 13 0.55 54.10 35.79
CA VAL A 13 -0.60 54.64 36.56
C VAL A 13 -0.63 53.87 37.89
N LEU A 14 -0.01 54.31 39.00
CA LEU A 14 -0.32 55.43 39.91
C LEU A 14 -1.67 55.31 40.65
N LEU A 15 -1.59 54.79 41.87
CA LEU A 15 -2.58 54.91 42.93
C LEU A 15 -2.36 56.24 43.67
N CYS A 16 -3.34 57.15 43.76
CA CYS A 16 -3.27 58.26 44.73
C CYS A 16 -4.60 58.97 44.98
N CYS A 17 -5.09 58.90 46.23
CA CYS A 17 -5.74 60.01 46.90
C CYS A 17 -5.15 60.10 48.31
N ALA A 18 -4.85 61.31 48.77
CA ALA A 18 -4.10 61.58 49.99
C ALA A 18 -4.83 62.58 50.90
N LEU A 19 -4.43 62.59 52.18
CA LEU A 19 -4.43 63.66 53.23
C LEU A 19 -4.60 62.95 54.60
N GLN A 20 -3.58 62.80 55.45
CA GLN A 20 -2.95 63.81 56.35
C GLN A 20 -3.94 64.45 57.34
N THR A 21 -3.63 64.70 58.63
CA THR A 21 -2.35 64.66 59.41
C THR A 21 -2.52 63.72 60.64
N SER A 22 -1.65 63.54 61.65
CA SER A 22 -0.35 64.09 62.13
C SER A 22 0.45 62.92 62.75
N ALA A 23 1.77 62.75 62.59
CA ALA A 23 2.92 63.52 63.11
C ALA A 23 3.19 63.38 64.63
N ILE A 24 4.24 62.62 65.02
CA ILE A 24 5.45 63.06 65.77
C ILE A 24 6.29 61.87 66.37
N GLN A 25 7.59 61.87 66.04
CA GLN A 25 8.79 61.31 66.71
C GLN A 25 9.00 59.79 67.01
N GLN A 26 10.16 59.31 66.55
CA GLN A 26 10.89 58.11 67.03
C GLN A 26 11.73 58.46 68.29
N PRO A 27 12.31 57.48 69.01
CA PRO A 27 13.67 57.09 68.64
C PRO A 27 14.01 55.58 68.68
N ALA A 28 15.07 55.29 67.92
CA ALA A 28 15.85 54.08 67.72
C ALA A 28 16.04 53.07 68.89
N SER A 29 15.86 51.79 68.53
CA SER A 29 16.72 50.62 68.82
C SER A 29 17.46 50.49 70.16
N HIS A 30 17.25 49.36 70.84
CA HIS A 30 18.33 48.65 71.52
C HIS A 30 18.46 47.22 70.99
N ASN A 31 19.69 46.86 70.63
CA ASN A 31 20.05 45.56 70.08
C ASN A 31 20.46 44.62 71.23
N CYS A 32 19.86 43.43 71.32
CA CYS A 32 20.23 42.42 72.32
C CYS A 32 20.71 41.14 71.61
N THR A 33 22.02 41.04 71.41
CA THR A 33 22.71 39.82 71.00
C THR A 33 23.39 39.16 72.21
N SER A 34 23.03 37.92 72.52
CA SER A 34 23.89 37.01 73.29
C SER A 34 23.64 35.56 72.87
N ASN A 35 24.63 34.70 73.14
CA ASN A 35 24.73 33.34 72.59
C ASN A 35 23.48 32.46 72.79
N GLY A 36 23.13 31.71 71.74
CA GLY A 36 22.19 30.60 71.85
C GLY A 36 22.79 29.50 72.72
N GLN A 37 22.29 29.37 73.95
CA GLN A 37 22.70 28.33 74.89
C GLN A 37 21.66 27.20 74.86
N ARG A 38 22.08 26.01 74.42
CA ARG A 38 21.21 24.83 74.28
C ARG A 38 21.02 24.19 75.66
N ILE A 39 19.90 24.46 76.32
CA ILE A 39 19.59 23.87 77.62
C ILE A 39 19.08 22.45 77.41
N SER A 40 19.72 21.49 78.07
CA SER A 40 19.42 20.06 77.98
C SER A 40 19.14 19.55 79.40
N PHE A 41 17.95 19.00 79.64
CA PHE A 41 17.61 18.37 80.92
C PHE A 41 17.53 16.86 80.72
N SER A 42 18.27 16.08 81.51
CA SER A 42 18.09 14.63 81.58
C SER A 42 17.51 14.27 82.95
N HIS A 43 16.26 13.82 82.97
CA HIS A 43 15.65 13.25 84.15
C HIS A 43 15.72 11.72 84.03
N SER A 44 16.26 11.06 85.06
CA SER A 44 16.41 9.60 85.13
C SER A 44 15.77 9.13 86.42
N TYR A 45 14.74 8.29 86.34
CA TYR A 45 14.19 7.59 87.49
C TYR A 45 14.35 6.08 87.31
N LYS A 46 14.67 5.39 88.40
CA LYS A 46 14.81 3.93 88.45
C LYS A 46 13.53 3.36 89.06
N ILE A 47 12.91 2.39 88.40
CA ILE A 47 11.83 1.59 88.97
C ILE A 47 12.39 0.20 89.21
N ASP A 48 12.50 -0.19 90.47
CA ASP A 48 12.82 -1.56 90.87
C ASP A 48 11.52 -2.39 90.88
N LEU A 49 11.38 -3.29 89.90
CA LEU A 49 10.22 -4.19 89.80
C LEU A 49 10.50 -5.49 90.57
N PRO A 50 9.60 -5.93 91.48
CA PRO A 50 9.75 -7.20 92.17
C PRO A 50 9.48 -8.39 91.22
N ALA A 51 10.20 -9.49 91.45
CA ALA A 51 10.22 -10.66 90.57
C ALA A 51 8.96 -11.55 90.66
N SER A 52 7.80 -11.03 90.22
CA SER A 52 6.58 -11.86 90.00
C SER A 52 5.50 -11.16 89.15
N SER A 53 5.76 -10.98 87.85
CA SER A 53 4.73 -10.54 86.89
C SER A 53 5.02 -11.06 85.48
N GLN A 54 4.57 -12.28 85.20
CA GLN A 54 4.57 -12.85 83.84
C GLN A 54 3.51 -12.13 83.00
N ILE A 55 3.92 -11.41 81.97
CA ILE A 55 3.02 -10.93 80.90
C ILE A 55 3.39 -11.69 79.63
N LYS A 56 2.43 -12.44 79.11
CA LYS A 56 2.54 -13.26 77.90
C LYS A 56 1.39 -12.86 76.98
N LEU A 57 1.69 -12.43 75.76
CA LEU A 57 0.72 -12.10 74.72
C LEU A 57 1.26 -12.64 73.38
N GLU A 58 0.37 -13.22 72.59
CA GLU A 58 0.67 -13.95 71.35
C GLU A 58 0.55 -13.05 70.10
N ALA A 59 1.20 -13.45 69.01
CA ALA A 59 1.01 -12.90 67.65
C ALA A 59 -0.30 -13.45 67.03
N ASP A 60 -0.78 -13.12 65.82
CA ASP A 60 -0.21 -12.59 64.55
C ASP A 60 -1.45 -12.22 63.64
N PRO A 61 -1.42 -12.00 62.30
CA PRO A 61 -0.36 -11.64 61.34
C PRO A 61 -0.74 -10.49 60.36
N LEU A 62 0.15 -10.28 59.37
CA LEU A 62 0.05 -9.60 58.05
C LEU A 62 0.91 -8.31 57.97
N GLN A 63 1.85 -8.14 57.02
CA GLN A 63 2.23 -8.97 55.88
C GLN A 63 3.66 -8.65 55.34
N HIS A 64 4.15 -9.57 54.51
CA HIS A 64 5.22 -9.45 53.48
C HIS A 64 6.69 -9.74 53.77
N GLU A 65 7.25 -10.45 52.78
CA GLU A 65 8.53 -11.13 52.75
C GLU A 65 9.71 -10.19 52.43
N GLY A 66 10.84 -10.43 53.10
CA GLY A 66 12.14 -9.85 52.75
C GLY A 66 13.23 -10.90 52.95
N ASN A 67 13.61 -11.59 51.88
CA ASN A 67 14.52 -12.74 51.95
C ASN A 67 15.96 -12.33 52.28
N SER A 68 16.46 -12.73 53.45
CA SER A 68 17.90 -12.85 53.75
C SER A 68 18.11 -13.80 54.92
N GLY A 69 18.54 -15.03 54.62
CA GLY A 69 18.79 -16.05 55.63
C GLY A 69 20.09 -15.79 56.40
N VAL A 70 19.99 -15.77 57.73
CA VAL A 70 21.11 -16.02 58.65
C VAL A 70 20.65 -17.07 59.66
N GLN A 71 21.49 -18.08 59.86
CA GLN A 71 21.19 -19.29 60.61
C GLN A 71 21.44 -19.08 62.10
N LEU A 72 20.52 -19.55 62.95
CA LEU A 72 20.70 -19.65 64.39
C LEU A 72 20.71 -21.12 64.79
N ASP A 73 21.76 -21.52 65.51
CA ASP A 73 21.91 -22.82 66.17
C ASP A 73 21.76 -22.57 67.69
N PRO A 74 21.07 -23.41 68.47
CA PRO A 74 20.74 -23.11 69.86
C PRO A 74 21.89 -23.46 70.81
N GLY A 75 22.37 -22.46 71.55
CA GLY A 75 23.38 -22.60 72.62
C GLY A 75 22.78 -22.29 74.00
N GLU A 76 23.15 -23.10 74.98
CA GLU A 76 22.60 -23.19 76.33
C GLU A 76 22.70 -21.90 77.19
N ALA A 77 21.90 -21.86 78.26
CA ALA A 77 21.79 -20.72 79.17
C ALA A 77 22.89 -20.68 80.25
N GLU A 78 23.31 -19.46 80.62
CA GLU A 78 23.92 -19.16 81.92
C GLU A 78 23.13 -18.02 82.60
N GLU A 79 23.14 -18.02 83.94
CA GLU A 79 22.24 -17.22 84.79
C GLU A 79 22.78 -15.82 85.12
N ASN A 80 21.88 -14.94 85.57
CA ASN A 80 22.13 -13.69 86.33
C ASN A 80 22.89 -12.54 85.62
N GLU A 81 22.14 -11.70 84.91
CA GLU A 81 22.37 -10.25 84.92
C GLU A 81 21.07 -9.48 85.22
N GLU A 82 21.14 -8.47 86.10
CA GLU A 82 20.00 -7.64 86.49
C GLU A 82 19.55 -6.71 85.33
N GLN A 83 18.42 -7.01 84.69
CA GLN A 83 17.84 -6.17 83.64
C GLN A 83 17.21 -4.87 84.20
N ASN A 84 18.07 -3.93 84.57
CA ASN A 84 17.69 -2.57 84.95
C ASN A 84 17.30 -1.76 83.69
N ILE A 85 16.00 -1.55 83.45
CA ILE A 85 15.52 -0.74 82.32
C ILE A 85 15.66 0.76 82.65
N ILE A 86 16.65 1.42 82.02
CA ILE A 86 16.88 2.86 82.16
C ILE A 86 16.15 3.62 81.04
N PHE A 87 14.99 4.21 81.35
CA PHE A 87 14.31 5.13 80.43
C PHE A 87 14.96 6.51 80.46
N ARG A 88 15.57 6.90 79.33
CA ARG A 88 16.30 8.19 79.20
C ARG A 88 15.55 9.14 78.26
N HIS A 89 14.75 10.04 78.82
CA HIS A 89 14.06 11.08 78.06
C HIS A 89 14.99 12.28 77.82
N ASN A 90 15.41 12.48 76.56
CA ASN A 90 16.24 13.61 76.12
C ASN A 90 15.40 14.65 75.36
N ILE A 91 14.63 15.46 76.10
CA ILE A 91 13.79 16.51 75.51
C ILE A 91 14.66 17.72 75.13
N HIS A 92 14.70 18.05 73.84
CA HIS A 92 15.44 19.20 73.29
C HIS A 92 14.45 20.31 72.92
N VAL A 93 14.38 21.35 73.75
CA VAL A 93 13.52 22.52 73.49
C VAL A 93 14.31 23.57 72.72
N HIS A 94 13.87 23.88 71.50
CA HIS A 94 14.34 25.06 70.76
C HIS A 94 13.48 26.28 71.11
N THR A 95 14.12 27.41 71.41
CA THR A 95 13.40 28.65 71.74
C THR A 95 12.72 29.27 70.51
N PRO A 96 11.44 29.67 70.60
CA PRO A 96 10.77 30.40 69.51
C PRO A 96 11.35 31.80 69.32
N LYS A 97 11.24 32.34 68.10
CA LYS A 97 11.50 33.76 67.83
C LYS A 97 10.24 34.58 68.16
N GLY A 98 10.38 35.53 69.09
CA GLY A 98 9.38 36.58 69.34
C GLY A 98 8.44 36.32 70.52
N ASP A 99 8.89 36.67 71.73
CA ASP A 99 8.26 37.71 72.57
C ASP A 99 9.03 37.86 73.89
N CYS A 100 9.31 39.11 74.29
CA CYS A 100 10.31 39.42 75.32
C CYS A 100 9.75 39.66 76.73
N GLU A 101 8.54 39.19 77.04
CA GLU A 101 7.87 39.49 78.33
C GLU A 101 7.65 38.27 79.27
N THR A 102 7.86 37.03 78.82
CA THR A 102 7.58 35.82 79.64
C THR A 102 8.80 35.23 80.38
N LEU A 103 10.01 35.64 80.03
CA LEU A 103 11.26 35.21 80.68
C LEU A 103 11.43 35.58 82.18
N PRO A 104 10.94 36.74 82.68
CA PRO A 104 11.03 37.06 84.11
C PRO A 104 10.14 36.16 84.98
N HIS A 105 8.99 35.73 84.45
CA HIS A 105 7.96 35.02 85.20
C HIS A 105 8.36 33.58 85.55
N ILE A 106 9.06 32.90 84.64
CA ILE A 106 9.58 31.54 84.86
C ILE A 106 10.70 31.55 85.89
N LYS A 107 11.57 32.58 85.87
CA LYS A 107 12.68 32.72 86.82
C LYS A 107 12.19 32.94 88.26
N GLY A 108 11.16 33.78 88.45
CA GLY A 108 10.52 34.04 89.74
C GLY A 108 9.60 32.91 90.26
N LEU A 109 9.52 31.77 89.56
CA LEU A 109 8.81 30.57 89.98
C LEU A 109 9.80 29.51 90.52
N LEU A 110 10.98 29.40 89.88
CA LEU A 110 12.10 28.57 90.35
C LEU A 110 12.64 29.01 91.72
N GLU A 111 12.86 30.32 91.93
CA GLU A 111 13.31 30.87 93.23
C GLU A 111 12.32 30.62 94.38
N ARG A 112 11.05 30.30 94.09
CA ARG A 112 10.04 29.96 95.10
C ARG A 112 10.06 28.48 95.49
N MET A 113 10.37 27.57 94.57
CA MET A 113 10.52 26.14 94.90
C MET A 113 11.77 25.89 95.76
N GLU A 114 12.90 26.50 95.39
CA GLU A 114 14.17 26.35 96.14
C GLU A 114 14.09 26.91 97.58
N LYS A 115 13.22 27.90 97.82
CA LYS A 115 12.92 28.41 99.17
C LYS A 115 12.09 27.43 100.00
N LEU A 116 11.12 26.75 99.39
CA LEU A 116 10.23 25.80 100.07
C LEU A 116 10.94 24.50 100.49
N GLU A 117 11.84 23.97 99.66
CA GLU A 117 12.67 22.80 100.06
C GLU A 117 13.56 23.11 101.27
N LYS A 118 14.01 24.37 101.39
CA LYS A 118 14.86 24.82 102.50
C LYS A 118 14.08 25.03 103.80
N GLU A 119 12.85 25.54 103.73
CA GLU A 119 11.96 25.72 104.90
C GLU A 119 11.42 24.37 105.44
N VAL A 120 11.25 23.35 104.58
CA VAL A 120 10.86 21.99 105.00
C VAL A 120 12.02 21.23 105.66
N ALA A 121 13.27 21.56 105.35
CA ALA A 121 14.45 20.95 105.97
C ALA A 121 14.69 21.40 107.43
N GLU A 122 14.30 22.62 107.80
CA GLU A 122 14.54 23.18 109.16
C GLU A 122 13.45 22.78 110.19
N LEU A 123 12.28 22.30 109.75
CA LEU A 123 11.15 21.94 110.62
C LEU A 123 11.24 20.56 111.29
N ARG A 124 12.30 19.78 111.03
CA ARG A 124 12.42 18.38 111.49
C ARG A 124 13.10 18.19 112.87
N GLU A 125 13.57 19.27 113.51
CA GLU A 125 14.42 19.23 114.72
C GLU A 125 13.77 19.83 116.01
N VAL A 126 12.45 20.05 116.05
CA VAL A 126 11.79 20.81 117.16
C VAL A 126 10.72 20.02 117.93
N CYS A 127 10.53 18.71 117.69
CA CYS A 127 9.59 17.88 118.47
C CYS A 127 10.25 16.62 119.04
N SER A 128 10.37 16.57 120.37
CA SER A 128 10.76 15.38 121.14
C SER A 128 9.75 15.09 122.27
N PRO A 129 9.52 13.81 122.62
CA PRO A 129 8.21 13.36 123.10
C PRO A 129 8.07 13.32 124.63
N GLN A 130 8.04 14.48 125.31
CA GLN A 130 7.88 14.53 126.78
C GLN A 130 6.93 15.62 127.33
N LYS A 131 6.13 16.29 126.50
CA LYS A 131 5.21 17.37 126.94
C LYS A 131 3.80 17.41 126.29
N CYS A 132 3.43 16.48 125.41
CA CYS A 132 2.22 16.64 124.57
C CYS A 132 0.90 16.07 125.12
N CYS A 133 0.88 15.37 126.26
CA CYS A 133 -0.36 14.85 126.85
C CYS A 133 -0.62 15.37 128.27
N GLY A 134 -1.48 16.39 128.37
CA GLY A 134 -2.27 16.66 129.58
C GLY A 134 -1.69 17.68 130.56
N GLY A 135 -1.95 18.97 130.31
CA GLY A 135 -2.16 19.91 131.40
C GLY A 135 -3.62 19.83 131.87
N SER A 136 -3.85 19.72 133.18
CA SER A 136 -5.16 19.55 133.87
C SER A 136 -5.76 18.13 133.89
N GLN A 137 -6.68 17.91 134.83
CA GLN A 137 -7.01 16.61 135.41
C GLN A 137 -8.19 15.90 134.72
N GLY A 138 -7.99 14.64 134.31
CA GLY A 138 -8.99 13.57 134.45
C GLY A 138 -10.17 13.51 133.48
N VAL A 139 -9.94 13.08 132.23
CA VAL A 139 -10.89 12.24 131.45
C VAL A 139 -10.08 11.24 130.62
N SER A 140 -10.45 9.95 130.65
CA SER A 140 -9.81 8.92 129.81
C SER A 140 -10.83 7.87 129.34
N HIS A 141 -11.45 8.08 128.17
CA HIS A 141 -12.14 7.02 127.41
C HIS A 141 -12.42 7.44 125.96
N CYS A 142 -12.18 6.53 125.01
CA CYS A 142 -12.51 6.69 123.59
C CYS A 142 -13.97 6.31 123.31
N SER A 143 -14.91 7.00 123.95
CA SER A 143 -16.38 6.79 123.87
C SER A 143 -16.87 5.34 124.07
N GLY A 144 -16.05 4.44 124.61
CA GLY A 144 -16.34 3.01 124.74
C GLY A 144 -16.06 2.18 123.47
N HIS A 145 -15.72 2.81 122.34
CA HIS A 145 -15.56 2.19 121.02
C HIS A 145 -14.12 2.29 120.49
N GLY A 146 -13.12 2.36 121.38
CA GLY A 146 -11.71 2.43 120.99
C GLY A 146 -10.72 2.33 122.15
N THR A 147 -9.43 2.30 121.82
CA THR A 147 -8.30 2.32 122.77
C THR A 147 -7.53 3.64 122.64
N PHE A 148 -7.20 4.27 123.77
CA PHE A 148 -6.47 5.54 123.78
C PHE A 148 -4.96 5.31 123.76
N PHE A 149 -4.26 5.98 122.83
CA PHE A 149 -2.81 5.90 122.69
C PHE A 149 -2.17 7.18 123.21
N TYR A 150 -1.48 7.07 124.35
CA TYR A 150 -0.85 8.19 125.06
C TYR A 150 0.37 8.79 124.33
N GLU A 151 0.92 8.10 123.34
CA GLU A 151 2.08 8.59 122.56
C GLU A 151 1.65 9.56 121.44
N THR A 152 0.43 9.42 120.94
CA THR A 152 -0.17 10.27 119.88
C THR A 152 -1.32 11.14 120.39
N CYS A 153 -1.69 11.02 121.67
CA CYS A 153 -2.85 11.66 122.30
C CYS A 153 -4.16 11.46 121.51
N SER A 154 -4.35 10.27 120.94
CA SER A 154 -5.47 9.95 120.03
C SER A 154 -6.12 8.60 120.32
N CYS A 155 -7.36 8.44 119.85
CA CYS A 155 -8.09 7.18 119.94
C CYS A 155 -7.87 6.33 118.69
N LYS A 156 -7.57 5.04 118.89
CA LYS A 156 -7.70 4.00 117.86
C LYS A 156 -9.07 3.34 118.02
N CYS A 157 -9.94 3.57 117.05
CA CYS A 157 -11.30 3.06 117.08
C CYS A 157 -11.38 1.57 116.79
N ALA A 158 -12.41 0.92 117.31
CA ALA A 158 -12.80 -0.43 116.95
C ALA A 158 -13.36 -0.46 115.52
N GLU A 159 -13.39 -1.65 114.91
CA GLU A 159 -13.87 -1.85 113.55
C GLU A 159 -15.32 -1.36 113.38
N GLY A 160 -15.57 -0.59 112.31
CA GLY A 160 -16.85 0.08 112.07
C GLY A 160 -17.04 1.43 112.77
N TRP A 161 -16.03 1.97 113.48
CA TRP A 161 -16.08 3.29 114.12
C TRP A 161 -14.91 4.20 113.72
N GLU A 162 -15.18 5.49 113.63
CA GLU A 162 -14.25 6.56 113.23
C GLU A 162 -14.43 7.83 114.07
N GLY A 163 -13.58 8.84 113.81
CA GLY A 163 -13.56 10.11 114.53
C GLY A 163 -12.56 10.14 115.69
N SER A 164 -12.18 11.35 116.11
CA SER A 164 -11.11 11.57 117.11
C SER A 164 -11.37 10.97 118.49
N ASP A 165 -12.64 10.73 118.81
CA ASP A 165 -13.15 10.13 120.06
C ASP A 165 -13.92 8.82 119.82
N CYS A 166 -13.91 8.29 118.59
CA CYS A 166 -14.64 7.09 118.16
C CYS A 166 -16.16 7.15 118.32
N SER A 167 -16.75 8.34 118.17
CA SER A 167 -18.21 8.57 118.29
C SER A 167 -19.03 8.34 117.02
N ARG A 168 -18.39 8.12 115.85
CA ARG A 168 -19.07 8.02 114.55
C ARG A 168 -18.97 6.60 113.95
N PRO A 169 -20.02 6.05 113.34
CA PRO A 169 -19.92 4.81 112.56
C PRO A 169 -19.21 5.08 111.22
N THR A 170 -18.37 4.15 110.78
CA THR A 170 -17.68 4.21 109.47
C THR A 170 -18.64 3.81 108.34
N CYS A 171 -18.75 4.64 107.31
CA CYS A 171 -19.49 4.30 106.08
C CYS A 171 -18.56 3.66 105.01
N PRO A 172 -19.08 2.75 104.16
CA PRO A 172 -18.34 2.18 103.03
C PRO A 172 -17.69 3.26 102.16
N GLY A 173 -16.38 3.16 101.92
CA GLY A 173 -15.62 4.05 101.03
C GLY A 173 -15.68 5.56 101.37
N HIS A 174 -16.13 5.96 102.56
CA HIS A 174 -16.57 7.34 102.86
C HIS A 174 -17.55 7.91 101.82
N CYS A 175 -18.40 7.06 101.24
CA CYS A 175 -19.32 7.39 100.14
C CYS A 175 -18.62 7.96 98.90
N THR A 176 -17.32 7.65 98.72
CA THR A 176 -16.40 8.11 97.66
C THR A 176 -16.42 9.62 97.36
N GLY A 177 -16.93 10.44 98.27
CA GLY A 177 -17.15 11.88 98.05
C GLY A 177 -18.39 12.24 97.21
N HIS A 178 -19.20 11.26 96.82
CA HIS A 178 -20.40 11.39 95.97
C HIS A 178 -21.71 11.08 96.74
N GLY A 179 -21.70 11.35 98.05
CA GLY A 179 -22.86 11.15 98.90
C GLY A 179 -22.59 11.46 100.36
N ARG A 180 -23.65 11.37 101.17
CA ARG A 180 -23.64 11.60 102.61
C ARG A 180 -23.74 10.29 103.38
N CYS A 181 -22.83 10.11 104.34
CA CYS A 181 -22.92 9.05 105.33
C CYS A 181 -24.05 9.34 106.33
N ASP A 182 -25.04 8.44 106.42
CA ASP A 182 -26.14 8.49 107.39
C ASP A 182 -26.33 7.11 108.03
N GLY A 183 -26.20 7.02 109.35
CA GLY A 183 -26.39 5.76 110.10
C GLY A 183 -25.49 4.58 109.71
N GLY A 184 -24.32 4.82 109.09
CA GLY A 184 -23.43 3.77 108.58
C GLY A 184 -23.75 3.31 107.14
N LYS A 185 -24.74 3.93 106.47
CA LYS A 185 -25.06 3.72 105.06
C LYS A 185 -24.78 4.99 104.27
N CYS A 186 -24.35 4.85 103.02
CA CYS A 186 -24.25 5.99 102.10
C CYS A 186 -25.59 6.33 101.45
N VAL A 187 -25.92 7.62 101.45
CA VAL A 187 -27.01 8.22 100.68
C VAL A 187 -26.36 9.01 99.55
N CYS A 188 -26.46 8.50 98.33
CA CYS A 188 -25.72 9.03 97.17
C CYS A 188 -26.39 10.26 96.57
N ASP A 189 -25.58 11.17 96.03
CA ASP A 189 -26.03 12.31 95.24
C ASP A 189 -26.27 11.86 93.79
N GLU A 190 -27.38 12.23 93.15
CA GLU A 190 -27.65 11.84 91.76
C GLU A 190 -26.57 12.41 90.80
N PRO A 191 -26.09 11.65 89.80
CA PRO A 191 -26.55 10.33 89.34
C PRO A 191 -25.76 9.12 89.93
N TYR A 192 -25.13 9.27 91.09
CA TYR A 192 -24.36 8.21 91.74
C TYR A 192 -25.24 7.26 92.56
N PHE A 193 -24.82 5.99 92.63
CA PHE A 193 -25.50 4.91 93.35
C PHE A 193 -24.50 3.81 93.79
N GLY A 194 -25.00 2.77 94.46
CA GLY A 194 -24.19 1.70 95.06
C GLY A 194 -24.10 1.79 96.59
N GLU A 195 -23.35 0.89 97.23
CA GLU A 195 -23.20 0.90 98.70
C GLU A 195 -22.24 1.99 99.20
N ASP A 196 -21.30 2.41 98.36
CA ASP A 196 -20.29 3.43 98.62
C ASP A 196 -20.39 4.64 97.65
N CYS A 197 -21.45 4.72 96.83
CA CYS A 197 -21.65 5.75 95.80
C CYS A 197 -20.60 5.81 94.68
N SER A 198 -19.87 4.71 94.45
CA SER A 198 -18.85 4.61 93.40
C SER A 198 -19.39 4.41 91.97
N GLN A 199 -20.68 4.10 91.82
CA GLN A 199 -21.28 3.78 90.52
C GLN A 199 -22.13 4.95 90.03
N GLN A 200 -22.13 5.21 88.72
CA GLN A 200 -22.90 6.28 88.08
C GLN A 200 -23.84 5.70 87.03
N LEU A 201 -25.08 6.18 86.98
CA LEU A 201 -26.03 5.79 85.92
C LEU A 201 -25.55 6.32 84.56
N CYS A 202 -25.57 5.47 83.54
CA CYS A 202 -25.31 5.88 82.16
C CYS A 202 -26.54 6.58 81.54
N PRO A 203 -26.34 7.57 80.65
CA PRO A 203 -27.41 8.23 79.89
C PRO A 203 -28.37 7.23 79.24
N GLU A 204 -29.67 7.37 79.51
CA GLU A 204 -30.78 6.50 79.04
C GLU A 204 -30.49 4.98 79.05
N ASN A 205 -29.65 4.51 80.00
CA ASN A 205 -29.15 3.14 80.06
C ASN A 205 -28.57 2.64 78.71
N CYS A 206 -27.84 3.52 78.02
CA CYS A 206 -27.25 3.29 76.70
C CYS A 206 -28.27 2.91 75.61
N SER A 207 -29.54 3.34 75.76
CA SER A 207 -30.65 3.09 74.82
C SER A 207 -30.89 1.62 74.46
N GLY A 208 -30.31 0.67 75.22
CA GLY A 208 -30.24 -0.75 74.87
C GLY A 208 -29.20 -1.12 73.79
N ASN A 209 -28.49 -0.14 73.22
CA ASN A 209 -27.58 -0.26 72.08
C ASN A 209 -26.08 -0.17 72.46
N GLY A 210 -25.76 -0.33 73.73
CA GLY A 210 -24.39 -0.34 74.23
C GLY A 210 -24.26 -0.99 75.59
N ILE A 211 -23.01 -1.06 76.08
CA ILE A 211 -22.66 -1.55 77.40
C ILE A 211 -22.34 -0.35 78.30
N CYS A 212 -23.01 -0.25 79.45
CA CYS A 212 -22.79 0.82 80.42
C CYS A 212 -21.55 0.54 81.28
N ASP A 213 -20.54 1.41 81.21
CA ASP A 213 -19.45 1.46 82.20
C ASP A 213 -19.93 2.25 83.43
N THR A 214 -20.55 1.55 84.38
CA THR A 214 -21.08 2.17 85.61
C THR A 214 -20.00 2.79 86.49
N ALA A 215 -18.70 2.52 86.28
CA ALA A 215 -17.63 3.19 87.03
C ALA A 215 -17.30 4.58 86.47
N LYS A 216 -17.78 4.92 85.27
CA LYS A 216 -17.58 6.23 84.62
C LYS A 216 -18.87 6.92 84.21
N GLY A 217 -20.01 6.22 84.19
CA GLY A 217 -21.28 6.72 83.66
C GLY A 217 -21.28 6.92 82.15
N VAL A 218 -20.44 6.17 81.41
CA VAL A 218 -20.25 6.32 79.96
C VAL A 218 -20.70 5.04 79.23
N CYS A 219 -21.39 5.21 78.11
CA CYS A 219 -21.81 4.12 77.25
C CYS A 219 -20.73 3.72 76.23
N GLN A 220 -20.48 2.42 76.11
CA GLN A 220 -19.73 1.84 75.00
C GLN A 220 -20.71 1.24 73.98
N CYS A 221 -20.97 1.97 72.90
CA CYS A 221 -21.96 1.58 71.89
C CYS A 221 -21.52 0.36 71.08
N TYR A 222 -22.50 -0.41 70.60
CA TYR A 222 -22.28 -1.43 69.57
C TYR A 222 -21.92 -0.78 68.22
N GLU A 223 -21.34 -1.56 67.32
CA GLU A 223 -20.70 -1.08 66.07
C GLU A 223 -21.62 -0.19 65.20
N GLU A 224 -22.91 -0.53 65.10
CA GLU A 224 -23.93 0.24 64.36
C GLU A 224 -24.41 1.51 65.07
N PHE A 225 -23.93 1.84 66.27
CA PHE A 225 -24.45 2.97 67.07
C PHE A 225 -23.36 3.95 67.54
N ILE A 226 -23.79 5.18 67.86
CA ILE A 226 -22.98 6.30 68.32
C ILE A 226 -23.85 7.24 69.20
N GLY A 227 -23.26 8.31 69.74
CA GLY A 227 -23.89 9.20 70.72
C GLY A 227 -23.53 8.85 72.16
N GLU A 228 -23.78 9.76 73.11
CA GLU A 228 -23.45 9.56 74.54
C GLU A 228 -24.32 8.47 75.21
N ASP A 229 -25.51 8.23 74.66
CA ASP A 229 -26.50 7.24 75.10
C ASP A 229 -26.72 6.11 74.08
N CYS A 230 -25.91 6.02 73.02
CA CYS A 230 -26.04 5.07 71.92
C CYS A 230 -27.40 5.07 71.18
N SER A 231 -28.14 6.18 71.22
CA SER A 231 -29.42 6.31 70.49
C SER A 231 -29.26 6.51 68.98
N GLU A 232 -28.13 7.04 68.52
CA GLU A 232 -27.89 7.40 67.13
C GLU A 232 -27.33 6.22 66.33
N LYS A 233 -27.92 5.92 65.16
CA LYS A 233 -27.43 4.86 64.27
C LYS A 233 -26.32 5.40 63.34
N ARG A 234 -25.18 4.71 63.30
CA ARG A 234 -24.03 5.00 62.43
C ARG A 234 -24.41 4.77 60.96
N CYS A 235 -24.20 5.78 60.13
CA CYS A 235 -24.35 5.64 58.67
C CYS A 235 -23.18 4.89 58.02
N PRO A 236 -23.43 4.13 56.93
CA PRO A 236 -22.38 3.49 56.14
C PRO A 236 -21.34 4.50 55.63
N GLY A 237 -20.06 4.22 55.87
CA GLY A 237 -18.93 4.98 55.34
C GLY A 237 -18.91 6.48 55.71
N ASP A 238 -19.63 6.91 56.74
CA ASP A 238 -19.88 8.33 57.05
C ASP A 238 -20.41 9.12 55.82
N CYS A 239 -21.25 8.45 55.02
CA CYS A 239 -21.77 8.91 53.73
C CYS A 239 -20.68 9.45 52.78
N SER A 240 -19.44 8.94 52.89
CA SER A 240 -18.26 9.32 52.10
C SER A 240 -17.97 10.83 52.03
N GLY A 241 -18.49 11.63 52.97
CA GLY A 241 -18.47 13.11 52.86
C GLY A 241 -19.24 13.68 51.66
N ASN A 242 -20.16 12.90 51.09
CA ASN A 242 -20.94 13.18 49.88
C ASN A 242 -22.46 13.09 50.11
N GLY A 243 -22.91 13.00 51.36
CA GLY A 243 -24.31 13.02 51.75
C GLY A 243 -24.48 13.47 53.20
N PHE A 244 -25.72 13.51 53.66
CA PHE A 244 -26.08 13.71 55.06
C PHE A 244 -26.58 12.39 55.67
N CYS A 245 -26.19 12.11 56.91
CA CYS A 245 -26.64 10.94 57.66
C CYS A 245 -27.93 11.25 58.41
N ASP A 246 -29.00 10.51 58.16
CA ASP A 246 -30.25 10.61 58.93
C ASP A 246 -30.75 9.21 59.32
N THR A 247 -30.91 8.97 60.62
CA THR A 247 -31.34 7.68 61.22
C THR A 247 -30.56 6.41 60.78
N GLY A 248 -29.31 6.58 60.32
CA GLY A 248 -28.47 5.48 59.82
C GLY A 248 -28.57 5.23 58.31
N GLU A 249 -29.34 6.03 57.57
CA GLU A 249 -29.39 6.04 56.10
C GLU A 249 -28.67 7.28 55.54
N CYS A 250 -27.98 7.12 54.41
CA CYS A 250 -27.27 8.20 53.74
C CYS A 250 -28.12 8.87 52.66
N TYR A 251 -28.38 10.16 52.82
CA TYR A 251 -29.04 11.00 51.84
C TYR A 251 -28.00 11.75 51.00
N CYS A 252 -27.70 11.21 49.83
CA CYS A 252 -26.62 11.70 48.97
C CYS A 252 -26.91 13.08 48.37
N HIS A 253 -25.85 13.89 48.24
CA HIS A 253 -25.89 15.13 47.47
C HIS A 253 -26.02 14.83 45.97
N ASP A 254 -26.59 15.76 45.21
CA ASP A 254 -26.83 15.63 43.76
C ASP A 254 -25.58 15.09 43.03
N GLY A 255 -25.78 14.11 42.14
CA GLY A 255 -24.71 13.45 41.39
C GLY A 255 -23.93 12.35 42.12
N PHE A 256 -24.14 12.15 43.43
CA PHE A 256 -23.67 10.97 44.17
C PHE A 256 -24.82 10.00 44.48
N PHE A 257 -24.51 8.70 44.55
CA PHE A 257 -25.46 7.65 44.91
C PHE A 257 -24.76 6.44 45.56
N GLY A 258 -25.54 5.42 45.91
CA GLY A 258 -25.07 4.25 46.67
C GLY A 258 -25.42 4.34 48.15
N LEU A 259 -25.19 3.26 48.91
CA LEU A 259 -25.55 3.17 50.33
C LEU A 259 -24.74 4.10 51.24
N ASP A 260 -23.56 4.52 50.77
CA ASP A 260 -22.58 5.37 51.46
C ASP A 260 -22.21 6.61 50.62
N CYS A 261 -22.96 6.92 49.56
CA CYS A 261 -22.71 8.03 48.63
C CYS A 261 -21.31 8.04 47.97
N SER A 262 -20.66 6.89 47.85
CA SER A 262 -19.34 6.75 47.20
C SER A 262 -19.38 6.77 45.66
N GLN A 263 -20.55 6.55 45.03
CA GLN A 263 -20.66 6.27 43.60
C GLN A 263 -21.14 7.49 42.80
N VAL A 264 -20.66 7.63 41.55
CA VAL A 264 -21.05 8.69 40.60
C VAL A 264 -21.78 8.03 39.42
N LEU A 265 -22.94 8.56 39.02
CA LEU A 265 -23.80 7.93 38.00
C LEU A 265 -23.05 7.75 36.67
N ALA A 266 -23.14 6.56 36.08
CA ALA A 266 -22.46 6.23 34.83
C ALA A 266 -23.02 6.99 33.61
N PRO A 267 -22.19 7.35 32.63
CA PRO A 267 -22.61 8.00 31.40
C PRO A 267 -23.58 7.17 30.56
N GLN A 268 -24.48 7.87 29.87
CA GLN A 268 -25.46 7.29 28.96
C GLN A 268 -25.19 7.74 27.52
N ASN A 269 -25.65 6.92 26.56
CA ASN A 269 -25.65 7.20 25.13
C ASN A 269 -24.31 7.69 24.53
N LEU A 270 -23.18 7.12 24.97
CA LEU A 270 -21.92 7.21 24.23
C LEU A 270 -22.09 6.60 22.83
N GLN A 271 -21.92 7.42 21.79
CA GLN A 271 -22.16 7.06 20.39
C GLN A 271 -21.06 7.60 19.47
N LEU A 272 -20.85 6.93 18.33
CA LEU A 272 -19.96 7.38 17.27
C LEU A 272 -20.71 8.33 16.32
N LEU A 273 -20.18 9.54 16.11
CA LEU A 273 -20.71 10.53 15.15
C LEU A 273 -20.06 10.41 13.78
N ASN A 274 -18.74 10.23 13.74
CA ASN A 274 -17.93 10.25 12.52
C ASN A 274 -16.67 9.41 12.73
N SER A 275 -16.25 8.70 11.69
CA SER A 275 -14.98 7.99 11.62
C SER A 275 -14.22 8.46 10.37
N THR A 276 -12.95 8.83 10.55
CA THR A 276 -12.02 9.14 9.47
C THR A 276 -10.86 8.13 9.48
N GLU A 277 -9.87 8.32 8.60
CA GLU A 277 -8.68 7.46 8.60
C GLU A 277 -7.78 7.65 9.83
N ASN A 278 -7.90 8.76 10.57
CA ASN A 278 -7.04 9.04 11.72
C ASN A 278 -7.78 9.71 12.90
N SER A 279 -9.11 9.79 12.85
CA SER A 279 -9.93 10.30 13.93
C SER A 279 -11.25 9.57 14.15
N LEU A 280 -11.70 9.54 15.40
CA LEU A 280 -13.02 9.07 15.81
C LEU A 280 -13.72 10.19 16.60
N ALA A 281 -14.82 10.70 16.08
CA ALA A 281 -15.64 11.69 16.78
C ALA A 281 -16.78 10.99 17.51
N VAL A 282 -16.85 11.18 18.83
CA VAL A 282 -17.84 10.56 19.71
C VAL A 282 -18.68 11.63 20.42
N SER A 283 -19.90 11.28 20.80
CA SER A 283 -20.80 12.14 21.59
C SER A 283 -21.53 11.37 22.69
N TRP A 284 -22.04 12.09 23.67
CA TRP A 284 -22.75 11.55 24.83
C TRP A 284 -23.79 12.55 25.35
N ASP A 285 -24.69 12.08 26.22
CA ASP A 285 -25.73 12.92 26.82
C ASP A 285 -25.16 13.86 27.90
N GLN A 286 -25.79 15.03 28.05
CA GLN A 286 -25.42 15.99 29.09
C GLN A 286 -25.85 15.51 30.49
N MET A 287 -24.90 15.50 31.42
CA MET A 287 -25.19 15.37 32.85
C MET A 287 -24.95 16.70 33.56
N ILE A 288 -25.93 17.16 34.35
CA ILE A 288 -25.84 18.47 35.04
C ILE A 288 -24.94 18.36 36.28
N ASP A 289 -25.02 17.23 36.98
CA ASP A 289 -24.44 17.04 38.31
C ASP A 289 -23.01 16.46 38.29
N VAL A 290 -22.23 16.73 37.23
CA VAL A 290 -20.83 16.28 37.11
C VAL A 290 -19.90 17.47 36.90
N ASP A 291 -18.64 17.33 37.31
CA ASP A 291 -17.64 18.40 37.19
C ASP A 291 -16.92 18.35 35.83
N SER A 292 -16.68 17.13 35.34
CA SER A 292 -16.00 16.88 34.06
C SER A 292 -16.30 15.48 33.52
N TYR A 293 -15.94 15.25 32.25
CA TYR A 293 -15.94 13.94 31.61
C TYR A 293 -14.51 13.43 31.43
N LEU A 294 -14.31 12.12 31.55
CA LEU A 294 -13.04 11.44 31.27
C LEU A 294 -13.25 10.41 30.17
N ILE A 295 -12.63 10.63 29.01
CA ILE A 295 -12.54 9.64 27.94
C ILE A 295 -11.22 8.87 28.09
N THR A 296 -11.28 7.54 28.01
CA THR A 296 -10.07 6.72 27.84
C THR A 296 -10.21 5.84 26.62
N TYR A 297 -9.13 5.67 25.85
CA TYR A 297 -9.14 4.90 24.60
C TYR A 297 -7.83 4.15 24.36
N TYR A 298 -7.92 2.98 23.75
CA TYR A 298 -6.79 2.14 23.36
C TYR A 298 -7.15 1.27 22.14
N PRO A 299 -6.16 0.84 21.32
CA PRO A 299 -6.43 -0.09 20.21
C PRO A 299 -6.74 -1.48 20.74
N VAL A 300 -7.73 -2.16 20.17
CA VAL A 300 -8.09 -3.54 20.55
C VAL A 300 -6.87 -4.47 20.37
N GLY A 301 -6.60 -5.29 21.39
CA GLY A 301 -5.38 -6.11 21.47
C GLY A 301 -4.16 -5.42 22.09
N TYR A 302 -4.23 -4.10 22.35
CA TYR A 302 -3.16 -3.30 22.96
C TYR A 302 -3.66 -2.52 24.19
N GLU A 303 -4.28 -3.24 25.14
CA GLU A 303 -4.88 -2.70 26.37
C GLU A 303 -3.91 -1.90 27.25
N THR A 304 -2.60 -2.07 27.08
CA THR A 304 -1.57 -1.32 27.81
C THR A 304 -1.33 0.10 27.25
N LEU A 305 -1.84 0.44 26.07
CA LEU A 305 -1.65 1.73 25.40
C LEU A 305 -2.81 2.71 25.66
N VAL A 306 -3.36 2.70 26.88
CA VAL A 306 -4.46 3.60 27.28
C VAL A 306 -4.01 5.06 27.22
N LYS A 307 -4.73 5.85 26.43
CA LYS A 307 -4.68 7.31 26.45
C LYS A 307 -5.92 7.86 27.16
N GLN A 308 -5.78 8.99 27.82
CA GLN A 308 -6.84 9.62 28.62
C GLN A 308 -7.00 11.10 28.24
N VAL A 309 -8.24 11.59 28.25
CA VAL A 309 -8.57 12.99 27.97
C VAL A 309 -9.65 13.47 28.94
N HIS A 310 -9.38 14.57 29.63
CA HIS A 310 -10.33 15.24 30.51
C HIS A 310 -11.03 16.39 29.78
N MET A 311 -12.36 16.42 29.83
CA MET A 311 -13.20 17.39 29.13
C MET A 311 -14.10 18.14 30.12
N PRO A 312 -14.36 19.45 29.92
CA PRO A 312 -15.26 20.21 30.77
C PRO A 312 -16.71 19.73 30.60
N LYS A 313 -17.55 19.88 31.63
CA LYS A 313 -18.94 19.39 31.65
C LYS A 313 -19.87 20.00 30.58
N GLU A 314 -19.49 21.15 30.02
CA GLU A 314 -20.20 21.80 28.92
C GLU A 314 -19.97 21.11 27.57
N GLN A 315 -18.97 20.22 27.46
CA GLN A 315 -18.63 19.54 26.22
C GLN A 315 -19.28 18.16 26.13
N LEU A 316 -20.04 17.93 25.05
CA LEU A 316 -20.86 16.72 24.81
C LEU A 316 -20.38 15.89 23.63
N SER A 317 -19.29 16.30 22.99
CA SER A 317 -18.63 15.57 21.91
C SER A 317 -17.14 15.83 21.90
N TYR A 318 -16.37 14.86 21.40
CA TYR A 318 -14.92 14.96 21.29
C TYR A 318 -14.41 14.21 20.05
N GLU A 319 -13.46 14.80 19.35
CA GLU A 319 -12.76 14.15 18.24
C GLU A 319 -11.40 13.65 18.72
N ILE A 320 -11.26 12.33 18.80
CA ILE A 320 -10.01 11.67 19.12
C ILE A 320 -9.16 11.64 17.85
N VAL A 321 -8.12 12.48 17.78
CA VAL A 321 -7.24 12.62 16.60
C VAL A 321 -5.91 11.87 16.76
N GLY A 322 -5.25 11.57 15.64
CA GLY A 322 -3.93 10.92 15.63
C GLY A 322 -4.02 9.41 15.90
N LEU A 323 -5.12 8.79 15.47
CA LEU A 323 -5.34 7.35 15.50
C LEU A 323 -4.72 6.68 14.26
N CYS A 324 -4.47 5.38 14.36
CA CYS A 324 -4.03 4.55 13.24
C CYS A 324 -5.23 4.22 12.33
N PRO A 325 -5.09 4.25 10.99
CA PRO A 325 -6.13 3.82 10.06
C PRO A 325 -6.51 2.35 10.22
N GLY A 326 -7.71 1.96 9.76
CA GLY A 326 -8.19 0.57 9.72
C GLY A 326 -8.12 -0.19 11.06
N THR A 327 -8.12 0.52 12.18
CA THR A 327 -7.80 0.02 13.52
C THR A 327 -8.99 0.21 14.44
N THR A 328 -9.41 -0.86 15.11
CA THR A 328 -10.51 -0.83 16.08
C THR A 328 -10.00 -0.32 17.43
N TYR A 329 -10.70 0.65 18.00
CA TYR A 329 -10.43 1.24 19.30
C TYR A 329 -11.57 0.94 20.26
N ASN A 330 -11.23 0.53 21.48
CA ASN A 330 -12.16 0.53 22.59
C ASN A 330 -12.12 1.92 23.24
N ILE A 331 -13.27 2.60 23.28
CA ILE A 331 -13.44 3.94 23.83
C ILE A 331 -14.35 3.82 25.05
N THR A 332 -13.92 4.39 26.17
CA THR A 332 -14.70 4.46 27.41
C THR A 332 -14.92 5.90 27.81
N LEU A 333 -16.11 6.19 28.32
CA LEU A 333 -16.47 7.47 28.92
C LEU A 333 -16.78 7.26 30.41
N HIS A 334 -16.29 8.15 31.26
CA HIS A 334 -16.61 8.20 32.69
C HIS A 334 -17.12 9.61 33.03
N HIS A 335 -18.09 9.69 33.94
CA HIS A 335 -18.43 10.92 34.63
C HIS A 335 -17.45 11.13 35.80
N VAL A 336 -17.01 12.36 36.04
CA VAL A 336 -16.11 12.68 37.15
C VAL A 336 -16.72 13.76 38.04
N LYS A 337 -16.83 13.47 39.34
CA LYS A 337 -17.34 14.39 40.37
C LYS A 337 -16.45 14.37 41.61
N LYS A 338 -15.99 15.53 42.08
CA LYS A 338 -14.98 15.69 43.15
C LYS A 338 -13.73 14.80 43.00
N GLY A 339 -13.36 14.45 41.77
CA GLY A 339 -12.24 13.54 41.47
C GLY A 339 -12.55 12.03 41.53
N ILE A 340 -13.78 11.65 41.88
CA ILE A 340 -14.27 10.27 41.80
C ILE A 340 -14.82 10.04 40.38
N ALA A 341 -14.39 8.97 39.72
CA ALA A 341 -14.92 8.55 38.43
C ALA A 341 -16.07 7.54 38.59
N SER A 342 -17.08 7.63 37.73
CA SER A 342 -18.14 6.63 37.61
C SER A 342 -17.64 5.31 37.03
N GLU A 343 -18.49 4.29 37.04
CA GLU A 343 -18.34 3.15 36.12
C GLU A 343 -18.29 3.63 34.65
N PRO A 344 -17.51 2.97 33.77
CA PRO A 344 -17.37 3.35 32.37
C PRO A 344 -18.58 2.97 31.50
N LYS A 345 -18.87 3.82 30.51
CA LYS A 345 -19.64 3.43 29.33
C LYS A 345 -18.70 3.11 28.17
N TYR A 346 -18.84 1.90 27.59
CA TYR A 346 -18.03 1.41 26.47
C TYR A 346 -18.66 1.74 25.11
N LEU A 347 -17.79 1.98 24.12
CA LEU A 347 -18.06 2.07 22.69
C LEU A 347 -16.86 1.50 21.93
N GLU A 348 -17.10 0.48 21.10
CA GLU A 348 -16.10 -0.01 20.15
C GLU A 348 -16.30 0.68 18.79
N ALA A 349 -15.23 1.23 18.21
CA ALA A 349 -15.29 1.94 16.94
C ALA A 349 -13.99 1.79 16.14
N SER A 350 -14.11 1.62 14.82
CA SER A 350 -12.98 1.46 13.90
C SER A 350 -12.74 2.72 13.09
N THR A 351 -11.48 3.14 12.98
CA THR A 351 -11.05 4.13 11.98
C THR A 351 -11.20 3.58 10.57
N VAL A 352 -11.47 4.47 9.60
CA VAL A 352 -11.57 4.08 8.19
C VAL A 352 -10.22 3.56 7.69
N LEU A 353 -10.26 2.54 6.83
CA LEU A 353 -9.09 2.09 6.06
C LEU A 353 -8.60 3.21 5.14
N SER A 354 -7.33 3.62 5.30
CA SER A 354 -6.69 4.59 4.41
C SER A 354 -6.69 4.13 2.96
N ALA A 355 -6.57 5.11 2.06
CA ALA A 355 -6.35 4.86 0.64
C ALA A 355 -5.03 4.10 0.42
N LEU A 356 -4.95 3.40 -0.71
CA LEU A 356 -3.69 2.79 -1.15
C LEU A 356 -2.67 3.89 -1.44
N ASN A 357 -1.43 3.74 -0.96
CA ASN A 357 -0.36 4.73 -1.12
C ASN A 357 -0.15 5.12 -2.60
N ALA A 358 -0.11 4.11 -3.47
CA ALA A 358 0.05 4.26 -4.90
C ALA A 358 -0.52 3.05 -5.66
N ILE A 359 -1.05 3.33 -6.84
CA ILE A 359 -1.62 2.39 -7.81
C ILE A 359 -1.16 2.82 -9.20
N TRP A 360 -0.78 1.87 -10.05
CA TRP A 360 -0.35 2.13 -11.43
C TRP A 360 -0.69 0.97 -12.36
N VAL A 361 -0.68 1.26 -13.66
CA VAL A 361 -0.79 0.27 -14.73
C VAL A 361 0.61 -0.25 -15.05
N MET A 362 0.77 -1.56 -15.12
CA MET A 362 2.05 -2.23 -15.37
C MET A 362 2.26 -2.52 -16.86
N GLU A 363 1.27 -3.14 -17.52
CA GLU A 363 1.37 -3.54 -18.92
C GLU A 363 0.03 -3.35 -19.64
N GLU A 364 0.10 -2.76 -20.84
CA GLU A 364 -1.03 -2.49 -21.73
C GLU A 364 -1.13 -3.59 -22.80
N MET A 365 -2.00 -4.59 -22.58
CA MET A 365 -2.25 -5.66 -23.57
C MET A 365 -3.44 -5.31 -24.46
N GLU A 366 -3.56 -6.00 -25.61
CA GLU A 366 -4.65 -5.80 -26.59
C GLU A 366 -6.05 -6.01 -25.96
N HIS A 367 -6.21 -6.99 -25.07
CA HIS A 367 -7.49 -7.35 -24.44
C HIS A 367 -7.48 -7.39 -22.91
N SER A 368 -6.43 -6.87 -22.29
CA SER A 368 -6.28 -6.86 -20.83
C SER A 368 -5.41 -5.71 -20.33
N LEU A 369 -5.57 -5.37 -19.06
CA LEU A 369 -4.73 -4.42 -18.34
C LEU A 369 -4.24 -5.08 -17.05
N GLU A 370 -2.93 -5.03 -16.80
CA GLU A 370 -2.39 -5.38 -15.49
C GLU A 370 -2.21 -4.12 -14.65
N VAL A 371 -2.77 -4.13 -13.44
CA VAL A 371 -2.58 -3.08 -12.44
C VAL A 371 -1.90 -3.63 -11.20
N GLU A 372 -0.99 -2.85 -10.63
CA GLU A 372 -0.27 -3.15 -9.39
C GLU A 372 -0.45 -1.98 -8.42
N TRP A 373 -0.57 -2.29 -7.13
CA TRP A 373 -0.71 -1.30 -6.07
C TRP A 373 0.04 -1.72 -4.81
N GLU A 374 0.45 -0.73 -4.01
CA GLU A 374 1.06 -0.98 -2.71
C GLU A 374 0.00 -1.41 -1.70
N ASN A 375 0.28 -2.48 -0.94
CA ASN A 375 -0.56 -2.89 0.16
C ASN A 375 -0.43 -1.86 1.30
N PRO A 376 -1.54 -1.42 1.93
CA PRO A 376 -1.47 -0.50 3.05
C PRO A 376 -0.81 -1.20 4.26
N PRO A 377 -0.25 -0.45 5.22
CA PRO A 377 0.39 -1.02 6.41
C PRO A 377 -0.62 -1.70 7.35
N THR A 378 -1.90 -1.38 7.21
CA THR A 378 -3.03 -2.01 7.91
C THR A 378 -3.33 -3.38 7.32
N ASP A 379 -3.82 -4.32 8.13
CA ASP A 379 -4.29 -5.58 7.58
C ASP A 379 -5.62 -5.43 6.83
N VAL A 380 -5.79 -6.19 5.74
CA VAL A 380 -6.89 -6.08 4.78
C VAL A 380 -7.19 -7.49 4.26
N ASP A 381 -8.46 -7.88 4.24
CA ASP A 381 -8.88 -9.23 3.85
C ASP A 381 -8.75 -9.42 2.33
N TYR A 382 -9.28 -8.45 1.57
CA TYR A 382 -9.24 -8.43 0.11
C TYR A 382 -9.43 -7.01 -0.44
N TYR A 383 -9.20 -6.87 -1.74
CA TYR A 383 -9.48 -5.68 -2.51
C TYR A 383 -10.67 -5.91 -3.43
N LYS A 384 -11.57 -4.93 -3.48
CA LYS A 384 -12.64 -4.86 -4.47
C LYS A 384 -12.17 -3.96 -5.61
N LEU A 385 -11.99 -4.55 -6.79
CA LEU A 385 -11.66 -3.84 -8.01
C LEU A 385 -12.94 -3.52 -8.75
N LYS A 386 -13.12 -2.26 -9.13
CA LYS A 386 -14.14 -1.78 -10.07
C LYS A 386 -13.42 -1.22 -11.28
N PHE A 387 -13.80 -1.61 -12.48
CA PHE A 387 -13.20 -1.05 -13.70
C PHE A 387 -14.27 -0.81 -14.76
N ARG A 388 -14.22 0.37 -15.39
CA ARG A 388 -15.23 0.83 -16.34
C ARG A 388 -14.62 1.50 -17.56
N SER A 389 -15.24 1.30 -18.72
CA SER A 389 -14.89 2.06 -19.92
C SER A 389 -15.33 3.51 -19.76
N LEU A 390 -14.46 4.47 -20.08
CA LEU A 390 -14.82 5.89 -20.10
C LEU A 390 -15.81 6.27 -21.22
N VAL A 391 -16.04 5.37 -22.18
CA VAL A 391 -16.93 5.60 -23.33
C VAL A 391 -18.30 4.96 -23.11
N GLU A 392 -18.33 3.69 -22.71
CA GLU A 392 -19.57 2.91 -22.60
C GLU A 392 -20.14 2.89 -21.18
N MET A 393 -19.34 3.31 -20.17
CA MET A 393 -19.69 3.32 -18.74
C MET A 393 -20.05 1.96 -18.12
N ASP A 394 -19.90 0.86 -18.87
CA ASP A 394 -20.01 -0.52 -18.37
C ASP A 394 -19.01 -0.77 -17.22
N GLU A 395 -19.51 -0.87 -15.99
CA GLU A 395 -18.72 -1.19 -14.80
C GLU A 395 -18.67 -2.69 -14.55
N LYS A 396 -17.45 -3.24 -14.39
CA LYS A 396 -17.19 -4.62 -14.01
C LYS A 396 -16.50 -4.64 -12.65
N GLU A 397 -16.78 -5.67 -11.85
CA GLU A 397 -16.16 -5.89 -10.55
C GLU A 397 -15.31 -7.16 -10.52
N ALA A 398 -14.24 -7.14 -9.72
CA ALA A 398 -13.43 -8.30 -9.37
C ALA A 398 -13.04 -8.24 -7.88
N VAL A 399 -12.93 -9.41 -7.24
CA VAL A 399 -12.42 -9.54 -5.86
C VAL A 399 -11.02 -10.12 -5.94
N VAL A 400 -10.04 -9.44 -5.33
CA VAL A 400 -8.63 -9.81 -5.36
C VAL A 400 -8.13 -9.98 -3.93
N PRO A 401 -7.69 -11.18 -3.51
CA PRO A 401 -7.14 -11.36 -2.16
C PRO A 401 -5.85 -10.57 -1.98
N LYS A 402 -5.55 -10.15 -0.74
CA LYS A 402 -4.29 -9.49 -0.42
C LYS A 402 -3.09 -10.42 -0.66
N SER A 403 -2.08 -9.94 -1.38
CA SER A 403 -0.80 -10.65 -1.52
C SER A 403 0.03 -10.60 -0.23
N ASN A 404 0.86 -11.63 0.00
CA ASN A 404 1.87 -11.64 1.06
C ASN A 404 3.06 -10.71 0.76
N ASP A 405 3.24 -10.33 -0.50
CA ASP A 405 4.22 -9.32 -0.92
C ASP A 405 3.80 -7.90 -0.44
N PRO A 406 4.71 -6.91 -0.39
CA PRO A 406 4.33 -5.52 -0.10
C PRO A 406 3.40 -4.87 -1.16
N LYS A 407 3.13 -5.58 -2.25
CA LYS A 407 2.26 -5.13 -3.35
C LYS A 407 1.29 -6.24 -3.76
N SER A 408 0.11 -5.85 -4.24
CA SER A 408 -0.83 -6.76 -4.89
C SER A 408 -1.02 -6.33 -6.34
N ARG A 409 -1.33 -7.29 -7.22
CA ARG A 409 -1.54 -7.06 -8.65
C ARG A 409 -2.69 -7.88 -9.20
N HIS A 410 -3.30 -7.41 -10.28
CA HIS A 410 -4.40 -8.11 -10.95
C HIS A 410 -4.43 -7.82 -12.46
N ILE A 411 -4.74 -8.85 -13.25
CA ILE A 411 -4.88 -8.77 -14.71
C ILE A 411 -6.38 -8.79 -15.05
N MET A 412 -6.91 -7.65 -15.48
CA MET A 412 -8.31 -7.54 -15.93
C MET A 412 -8.41 -8.01 -17.38
N THR A 413 -9.11 -9.12 -17.62
CA THR A 413 -9.25 -9.73 -18.96
C THR A 413 -10.60 -9.44 -19.62
N GLY A 414 -10.67 -9.54 -20.95
CA GLY A 414 -11.92 -9.34 -21.70
C GLY A 414 -12.30 -7.87 -21.82
N LEU A 415 -11.28 -7.03 -22.02
CA LEU A 415 -11.38 -5.61 -22.32
C LEU A 415 -11.40 -5.39 -23.84
N LYS A 416 -11.95 -4.26 -24.29
CA LYS A 416 -11.94 -3.84 -25.69
C LYS A 416 -10.57 -3.23 -26.04
N PRO A 417 -9.97 -3.53 -27.20
CA PRO A 417 -8.70 -2.92 -27.63
C PRO A 417 -8.76 -1.40 -27.81
N GLY A 418 -7.61 -0.73 -27.71
CA GLY A 418 -7.45 0.71 -27.94
C GLY A 418 -8.38 1.62 -27.12
N THR A 419 -8.90 1.13 -25.99
CA THR A 419 -9.99 1.70 -25.20
C THR A 419 -9.47 2.08 -23.81
N GLU A 420 -9.94 3.22 -23.29
CA GLU A 420 -9.51 3.75 -22.01
C GLU A 420 -10.45 3.33 -20.88
N TYR A 421 -9.86 2.82 -19.81
CA TYR A 421 -10.52 2.29 -18.64
C TYR A 421 -10.08 3.04 -17.39
N GLU A 422 -11.04 3.44 -16.57
CA GLU A 422 -10.80 3.86 -15.19
C GLU A 422 -10.89 2.62 -14.29
N VAL A 423 -9.87 2.42 -13.45
CA VAL A 423 -9.72 1.27 -12.55
C VAL A 423 -9.64 1.80 -11.13
N THR A 424 -10.57 1.39 -10.29
CA THR A 424 -10.69 1.77 -8.88
C THR A 424 -10.47 0.55 -8.00
N VAL A 425 -9.55 0.65 -7.05
CA VAL A 425 -9.27 -0.38 -6.04
C VAL A 425 -9.74 0.12 -4.68
N ILE A 426 -10.51 -0.71 -3.98
CA ILE A 426 -11.06 -0.43 -2.65
C ILE A 426 -10.56 -1.50 -1.68
N PRO A 427 -9.80 -1.16 -0.62
CA PRO A 427 -9.44 -2.12 0.43
C PRO A 427 -10.67 -2.48 1.26
N VAL A 428 -10.83 -3.74 1.64
CA VAL A 428 -11.95 -4.23 2.46
C VAL A 428 -11.43 -5.06 3.63
N LYS A 429 -11.93 -4.76 4.82
CA LYS A 429 -11.65 -5.52 6.05
C LYS A 429 -12.94 -5.64 6.86
N ASP A 430 -13.26 -6.82 7.38
CA ASP A 430 -14.46 -7.06 8.20
C ASP A 430 -15.77 -6.63 7.50
N ASN A 431 -15.82 -6.79 6.16
CA ASN A 431 -16.85 -6.27 5.24
C ASN A 431 -17.02 -4.73 5.18
N ILE A 432 -16.11 -3.95 5.76
CA ILE A 432 -16.11 -2.48 5.68
C ILE A 432 -15.22 -2.05 4.51
N GLU A 433 -15.81 -1.34 3.55
CA GLU A 433 -15.08 -0.73 2.42
C GLU A 433 -14.31 0.52 2.87
N GLY A 434 -13.02 0.57 2.54
CA GLY A 434 -12.13 1.69 2.81
C GLY A 434 -12.17 2.80 1.75
N LYS A 435 -11.22 3.73 1.86
CA LYS A 435 -11.06 4.82 0.88
C LYS A 435 -10.49 4.27 -0.44
N SER A 436 -11.20 4.52 -1.54
CA SER A 436 -10.85 4.04 -2.88
C SER A 436 -9.67 4.81 -3.51
N SER A 437 -8.80 4.11 -4.23
CA SER A 437 -7.77 4.70 -5.11
C SER A 437 -8.05 4.35 -6.57
N SER A 438 -7.93 5.33 -7.49
CA SER A 438 -8.19 5.13 -8.92
C SER A 438 -6.97 5.41 -9.80
N VAL A 439 -6.86 4.70 -10.93
CA VAL A 439 -5.91 4.95 -12.01
C VAL A 439 -6.60 4.78 -13.37
N SER A 440 -6.17 5.51 -14.40
CA SER A 440 -6.60 5.27 -15.79
C SER A 440 -5.53 4.50 -16.55
N GLY A 441 -5.97 3.54 -17.38
CA GLY A 441 -5.11 2.79 -18.30
C GLY A 441 -5.78 2.58 -19.65
N ARG A 442 -4.99 2.44 -20.72
CA ARG A 442 -5.54 2.21 -22.07
C ARG A 442 -5.08 0.85 -22.58
N THR A 443 -6.02 0.03 -23.05
CA THR A 443 -5.66 -1.24 -23.70
C THR A 443 -4.87 -0.99 -24.99
N GLY A 444 -3.96 -1.91 -25.29
CA GLY A 444 -3.19 -1.89 -26.53
C GLY A 444 -4.08 -1.90 -27.78
N VAL A 445 -3.56 -1.36 -28.87
CA VAL A 445 -4.20 -1.43 -30.19
C VAL A 445 -4.05 -2.87 -30.70
N ASP A 446 -5.16 -3.54 -31.02
CA ASP A 446 -5.12 -4.90 -31.57
C ASP A 446 -4.52 -4.92 -32.98
N SER A 447 -3.96 -6.06 -33.33
CA SER A 447 -3.15 -6.23 -34.53
C SER A 447 -3.98 -6.71 -35.73
N PRO A 448 -3.74 -6.22 -36.96
CA PRO A 448 -4.45 -6.71 -38.15
C PRO A 448 -4.30 -8.22 -38.30
N THR A 449 -5.40 -8.93 -38.59
CA THR A 449 -5.38 -10.39 -38.73
C THR A 449 -5.70 -10.83 -40.15
N ASN A 450 -5.42 -12.10 -40.49
CA ASN A 450 -5.69 -12.67 -41.81
C ASN A 450 -5.08 -11.84 -42.96
N VAL A 451 -3.82 -11.41 -42.79
CA VAL A 451 -3.12 -10.61 -43.80
C VAL A 451 -2.74 -11.51 -44.97
N THR A 452 -3.36 -11.28 -46.12
CA THR A 452 -3.16 -12.05 -47.35
C THR A 452 -2.61 -11.17 -48.46
N THR A 453 -1.87 -11.79 -49.38
CA THR A 453 -1.48 -11.16 -50.65
C THR A 453 -2.18 -11.88 -51.79
N ASP A 454 -2.81 -11.12 -52.67
CA ASP A 454 -3.53 -11.60 -53.85
C ASP A 454 -3.20 -10.75 -55.08
N ARG A 455 -3.59 -11.23 -56.27
CA ARG A 455 -3.47 -10.48 -57.55
C ARG A 455 -2.07 -9.91 -57.83
N VAL A 456 -1.04 -10.73 -57.62
CA VAL A 456 0.36 -10.33 -57.84
C VAL A 456 0.67 -10.33 -59.35
N THR A 457 1.32 -9.27 -59.83
CA THR A 457 1.85 -9.13 -61.21
C THR A 457 3.38 -9.01 -61.17
N GLU A 458 3.99 -8.62 -62.30
CA GLU A 458 5.43 -8.30 -62.38
C GLU A 458 5.79 -7.02 -61.59
N ASP A 459 4.85 -6.10 -61.43
CA ASP A 459 5.03 -4.73 -60.95
C ASP A 459 4.08 -4.31 -59.80
N THR A 460 3.07 -5.12 -59.47
CA THR A 460 2.07 -4.82 -58.44
C THR A 460 1.72 -6.03 -57.57
N ALA A 461 1.18 -5.78 -56.38
CA ALA A 461 0.61 -6.80 -55.51
C ALA A 461 -0.53 -6.23 -54.68
N THR A 462 -1.66 -6.92 -54.58
CA THR A 462 -2.76 -6.52 -53.70
C THR A 462 -2.59 -7.19 -52.33
N VAL A 463 -2.78 -6.43 -51.26
CA VAL A 463 -2.64 -6.88 -49.87
C VAL A 463 -3.93 -6.56 -49.14
N SER A 464 -4.49 -7.55 -48.46
CA SER A 464 -5.80 -7.50 -47.80
C SER A 464 -5.71 -8.02 -46.36
N TRP A 465 -6.52 -7.49 -45.43
CA TRP A 465 -6.52 -7.88 -44.01
C TRP A 465 -7.88 -7.68 -43.33
N ASN A 466 -8.09 -8.36 -42.21
CA ASN A 466 -9.22 -8.07 -41.32
C ASN A 466 -8.94 -6.78 -40.52
N LYS A 467 -9.92 -5.88 -40.47
CA LYS A 467 -9.84 -4.63 -39.68
C LYS A 467 -9.69 -4.92 -38.19
N VAL A 468 -8.96 -4.04 -37.51
CA VAL A 468 -8.80 -4.05 -36.05
C VAL A 468 -10.05 -3.51 -35.36
N ALA A 469 -10.29 -3.96 -34.12
CA ALA A 469 -11.44 -3.54 -33.32
C ALA A 469 -11.19 -2.21 -32.57
N ALA A 470 -9.93 -1.89 -32.28
CA ALA A 470 -9.53 -0.60 -31.74
C ALA A 470 -9.92 0.55 -32.69
N PRO A 471 -10.40 1.71 -32.18
CA PRO A 471 -10.48 2.91 -32.98
C PRO A 471 -9.06 3.40 -33.28
N ILE A 472 -8.68 3.54 -34.54
CA ILE A 472 -7.32 3.90 -34.99
C ILE A 472 -7.32 5.08 -35.96
N ASP A 473 -6.16 5.72 -36.12
CA ASP A 473 -6.01 6.86 -37.03
C ASP A 473 -5.75 6.37 -38.47
N ARG A 474 -4.90 5.34 -38.62
CA ARG A 474 -4.51 4.74 -39.91
C ARG A 474 -3.85 3.36 -39.72
N TYR A 475 -3.78 2.59 -40.80
CA TYR A 475 -2.82 1.49 -40.93
C TYR A 475 -1.53 2.00 -41.59
N MET A 476 -0.41 1.36 -41.24
CA MET A 476 0.88 1.55 -41.87
C MET A 476 1.28 0.27 -42.58
N VAL A 477 1.52 0.35 -43.90
CA VAL A 477 1.96 -0.78 -44.73
C VAL A 477 3.39 -0.54 -45.18
N ARG A 478 4.32 -1.37 -44.73
CA ARG A 478 5.74 -1.31 -45.09
C ARG A 478 6.14 -2.58 -45.83
N TYR A 479 6.71 -2.44 -47.01
CA TYR A 479 7.16 -3.56 -47.83
C TYR A 479 8.65 -3.41 -48.16
N THR A 480 9.38 -4.50 -47.95
CA THR A 480 10.83 -4.59 -48.12
C THR A 480 11.13 -5.69 -49.15
N SER A 481 11.85 -5.36 -50.22
CA SER A 481 12.34 -6.34 -51.20
C SER A 481 13.54 -7.12 -50.67
N ALA A 482 13.80 -8.29 -51.26
CA ALA A 482 14.92 -9.16 -50.91
C ALA A 482 16.32 -8.52 -51.08
N ASP A 483 16.44 -7.44 -51.87
CA ASP A 483 17.67 -6.64 -52.01
C ASP A 483 17.79 -5.48 -51.01
N GLY A 484 16.77 -5.27 -50.15
CA GLY A 484 16.78 -4.36 -49.02
C GLY A 484 16.01 -3.06 -49.19
N ASP A 485 15.58 -2.71 -50.42
CA ASP A 485 14.78 -1.51 -50.65
C ASP A 485 13.46 -1.59 -49.88
N THR A 486 13.12 -0.54 -49.15
CA THR A 486 11.93 -0.49 -48.30
C THR A 486 11.10 0.75 -48.61
N LYS A 487 9.80 0.55 -48.84
CA LYS A 487 8.80 1.61 -49.00
C LYS A 487 7.75 1.47 -47.89
N GLU A 488 7.18 2.60 -47.46
CA GLU A 488 6.15 2.66 -46.41
C GLU A 488 5.01 3.57 -46.87
N ILE A 489 3.77 3.14 -46.64
CA ILE A 489 2.55 3.81 -47.10
C ILE A 489 1.56 3.92 -45.93
N GLU A 490 0.97 5.11 -45.76
CA GLU A 490 -0.16 5.34 -44.86
C GLU A 490 -1.48 4.94 -45.55
N VAL A 491 -2.34 4.21 -44.84
CA VAL A 491 -3.62 3.72 -45.35
C VAL A 491 -4.74 4.12 -44.39
N GLY A 492 -5.80 4.76 -44.88
CA GLY A 492 -6.92 5.22 -44.06
C GLY A 492 -7.54 4.09 -43.24
N SER A 493 -7.95 4.38 -42.00
CA SER A 493 -8.46 3.40 -41.04
C SER A 493 -9.74 2.69 -41.49
N GLU A 494 -10.48 3.28 -42.44
CA GLU A 494 -11.65 2.70 -43.08
C GLU A 494 -11.33 1.60 -44.11
N ASN A 495 -10.07 1.44 -44.53
CA ASN A 495 -9.66 0.49 -45.57
C ASN A 495 -9.11 -0.82 -44.97
N ASP A 496 -9.33 -1.92 -45.70
CA ASP A 496 -8.90 -3.31 -45.43
C ASP A 496 -8.04 -3.88 -46.57
N ILE A 497 -7.72 -3.06 -47.57
CA ILE A 497 -7.04 -3.49 -48.80
C ILE A 497 -6.19 -2.35 -49.38
N ILE A 498 -5.05 -2.70 -49.95
CA ILE A 498 -4.20 -1.80 -50.76
C ILE A 498 -3.59 -2.55 -51.93
N THR A 499 -3.38 -1.86 -53.05
CA THR A 499 -2.52 -2.36 -54.14
C THR A 499 -1.18 -1.62 -54.09
N LEU A 500 -0.10 -2.38 -53.90
CA LEU A 500 1.28 -1.91 -53.96
C LEU A 500 1.68 -1.75 -55.43
N LEU A 501 2.37 -0.67 -55.76
CA LEU A 501 2.78 -0.27 -57.11
C LEU A 501 4.31 -0.12 -57.19
N ASP A 502 4.83 -0.07 -58.42
CA ASP A 502 6.25 0.10 -58.72
C ASP A 502 7.13 -0.94 -57.98
N LEU A 503 6.72 -2.21 -58.07
CA LEU A 503 7.51 -3.36 -57.62
C LEU A 503 8.48 -3.82 -58.71
N LYS A 504 9.55 -4.51 -58.31
CA LYS A 504 10.54 -5.10 -59.23
C LYS A 504 10.06 -6.49 -59.67
N PRO A 505 10.14 -6.85 -60.96
CA PRO A 505 9.80 -8.19 -61.44
C PRO A 505 10.68 -9.32 -60.87
N GLY A 506 10.08 -10.49 -60.66
CA GLY A 506 10.75 -11.71 -60.17
C GLY A 506 11.43 -11.56 -58.80
N MET A 507 10.94 -10.69 -57.92
CA MET A 507 11.51 -10.36 -56.61
C MET A 507 10.56 -10.72 -55.46
N GLU A 508 11.13 -11.23 -54.37
CA GLU A 508 10.39 -11.44 -53.13
C GLU A 508 10.30 -10.14 -52.31
N TYR A 509 9.10 -9.87 -51.81
CA TYR A 509 8.77 -8.77 -50.91
C TYR A 509 8.20 -9.31 -49.61
N VAL A 510 8.78 -8.88 -48.49
CA VAL A 510 8.22 -9.07 -47.15
C VAL A 510 7.39 -7.85 -46.81
N ILE A 511 6.09 -8.04 -46.62
CA ILE A 511 5.14 -6.98 -46.32
C ILE A 511 4.79 -7.04 -44.83
N HIS A 512 4.75 -5.90 -44.17
CA HIS A 512 4.35 -5.72 -42.79
C HIS A 512 3.22 -4.71 -42.70
N ILE A 513 2.23 -5.00 -41.86
CA ILE A 513 1.15 -4.08 -41.54
C ILE A 513 0.95 -3.98 -40.03
N TRP A 514 0.71 -2.77 -39.55
CA TRP A 514 0.29 -2.49 -38.18
C TRP A 514 -0.68 -1.30 -38.17
N ALA A 515 -1.43 -1.17 -37.09
CA ALA A 515 -2.32 -0.05 -36.86
C ALA A 515 -1.68 1.00 -35.94
N GLU A 516 -2.02 2.28 -36.12
CA GLU A 516 -1.52 3.39 -35.30
C GLU A 516 -2.66 4.25 -34.73
N LYS A 517 -2.50 4.71 -33.48
CA LYS A 517 -3.40 5.63 -32.78
C LYS A 517 -2.59 6.61 -31.94
N GLY A 518 -2.35 7.80 -32.44
CA GLY A 518 -1.40 8.75 -31.87
C GLY A 518 0.00 8.12 -31.71
N PRO A 519 0.57 8.03 -30.50
CA PRO A 519 1.86 7.37 -30.28
C PRO A 519 1.77 5.83 -30.21
N GLN A 520 0.58 5.26 -30.04
CA GLN A 520 0.39 3.81 -29.85
C GLN A 520 0.41 3.05 -31.18
N LYS A 521 1.01 1.87 -31.19
CA LYS A 521 1.13 0.99 -32.37
C LYS A 521 0.76 -0.44 -32.02
N SER A 522 0.03 -1.13 -32.91
CA SER A 522 -0.22 -2.58 -32.76
C SER A 522 1.05 -3.40 -32.99
N LYS A 523 0.99 -4.71 -32.71
CA LYS A 523 2.02 -5.64 -33.22
C LYS A 523 1.92 -5.69 -34.75
N LYS A 524 3.02 -6.05 -35.41
CA LYS A 524 3.09 -6.16 -36.87
C LYS A 524 2.60 -7.54 -37.30
N ALA A 525 1.61 -7.57 -38.16
CA ALA A 525 1.28 -8.75 -38.97
C ALA A 525 2.07 -8.69 -40.29
N SER A 526 2.30 -9.84 -40.93
CA SER A 526 3.15 -9.91 -42.13
C SER A 526 2.72 -10.99 -43.11
N THR A 527 2.95 -10.70 -44.39
CA THR A 527 2.77 -11.62 -45.52
C THR A 527 3.99 -11.53 -46.45
N ARG A 528 4.10 -12.44 -47.42
CA ARG A 528 5.14 -12.43 -48.45
C ARG A 528 4.50 -12.47 -49.83
N ALA A 529 5.12 -11.78 -50.78
CA ALA A 529 4.72 -11.75 -52.18
C ALA A 529 5.96 -11.99 -53.04
N VAL A 530 5.86 -12.81 -54.09
CA VAL A 530 6.90 -12.91 -55.12
C VAL A 530 6.29 -12.44 -56.42
N THR A 531 6.81 -11.35 -56.98
CA THR A 531 6.30 -10.78 -58.24
C THR A 531 6.52 -11.73 -59.41
N GLU A 532 5.68 -11.63 -60.43
CA GLU A 532 5.86 -12.38 -61.68
C GLU A 532 7.17 -11.96 -62.37
N ILE A 533 7.73 -12.86 -63.20
CA ILE A 533 8.88 -12.53 -64.05
C ILE A 533 8.36 -11.71 -65.24
N ASP A 534 8.94 -10.54 -65.49
CA ASP A 534 8.60 -9.73 -66.65
C ASP A 534 8.95 -10.47 -67.94
N SER A 535 8.21 -10.18 -69.01
CA SER A 535 8.26 -10.98 -70.24
C SER A 535 9.24 -10.37 -71.24
N PRO A 536 10.02 -11.19 -71.99
CA PRO A 536 10.87 -10.66 -73.06
C PRO A 536 10.04 -9.86 -74.07
N THR A 537 10.48 -8.66 -74.44
CA THR A 537 9.78 -7.81 -75.41
C THR A 537 10.54 -7.71 -76.73
N GLU A 538 9.88 -7.25 -77.80
CA GLU A 538 10.47 -7.04 -79.12
C GLU A 538 11.19 -8.29 -79.69
N LEU A 539 10.56 -9.47 -79.60
CA LEU A 539 11.06 -10.69 -80.24
C LEU A 539 10.96 -10.56 -81.77
N LEU A 540 12.10 -10.40 -82.44
CA LEU A 540 12.19 -10.09 -83.87
C LEU A 540 13.19 -11.03 -84.60
N PRO A 541 12.79 -11.61 -85.75
CA PRO A 541 13.69 -12.33 -86.65
C PRO A 541 14.47 -11.34 -87.54
N HIS A 542 15.78 -11.54 -87.72
CA HIS A 542 16.63 -10.60 -88.47
C HIS A 542 17.59 -11.26 -89.48
N GLN A 543 17.98 -12.52 -89.29
CA GLN A 543 18.79 -13.26 -90.27
C GLN A 543 18.10 -14.59 -90.55
N VAL A 544 17.30 -14.63 -91.61
CA VAL A 544 16.56 -15.81 -92.06
C VAL A 544 17.28 -16.38 -93.27
N THR A 545 17.65 -17.65 -93.21
CA THR A 545 18.22 -18.43 -94.34
C THR A 545 17.24 -19.56 -94.72
N GLU A 546 17.67 -20.45 -95.61
CA GLU A 546 16.93 -21.67 -95.96
C GLU A 546 16.86 -22.67 -94.78
N ASP A 547 17.85 -22.65 -93.88
CA ASP A 547 18.07 -23.65 -92.83
C ASP A 547 18.16 -23.07 -91.40
N ALA A 548 18.13 -21.74 -91.23
CA ALA A 548 18.31 -21.09 -89.95
C ALA A 548 17.53 -19.77 -89.81
N ILE A 549 17.21 -19.40 -88.57
CA ILE A 549 16.58 -18.13 -88.18
C ILE A 549 17.29 -17.58 -86.94
N THR A 550 17.94 -16.42 -87.07
CA THR A 550 18.40 -15.63 -85.91
C THR A 550 17.29 -14.73 -85.41
N VAL A 551 16.89 -14.92 -84.14
CA VAL A 551 15.96 -14.06 -83.40
C VAL A 551 16.66 -13.28 -82.29
N SER A 552 16.18 -12.07 -82.03
CA SER A 552 16.67 -11.17 -80.96
C SER A 552 15.50 -10.59 -80.15
N TRP A 553 15.73 -10.23 -78.90
CA TRP A 553 14.72 -9.68 -77.99
C TRP A 553 15.34 -8.67 -77.00
N ASN A 554 14.49 -7.91 -76.30
CA ASN A 554 14.87 -7.12 -75.14
C ASN A 554 14.93 -8.00 -73.89
N LYS A 555 15.99 -7.82 -73.10
CA LYS A 555 16.20 -8.57 -71.85
C LYS A 555 15.16 -8.20 -70.79
N VAL A 556 14.78 -9.18 -69.99
CA VAL A 556 13.94 -9.00 -68.82
C VAL A 556 14.71 -8.32 -67.68
N GLN A 557 13.99 -7.59 -66.81
CA GLN A 557 14.53 -6.90 -65.64
C GLN A 557 14.73 -7.86 -64.46
N ALA A 558 13.89 -8.88 -64.34
CA ALA A 558 14.01 -9.91 -63.33
C ALA A 558 15.37 -10.63 -63.40
N SER A 559 15.95 -10.93 -62.23
CA SER A 559 17.11 -11.83 -62.16
C SER A 559 16.65 -13.26 -62.39
N ILE A 560 16.97 -13.81 -63.56
CA ILE A 560 16.56 -15.13 -64.08
C ILE A 560 17.72 -16.13 -64.13
N ASP A 561 17.41 -17.40 -64.35
CA ASP A 561 18.40 -18.46 -64.55
C ASP A 561 18.77 -18.63 -66.03
N ARG A 562 17.77 -18.61 -66.92
CA ARG A 562 17.90 -18.79 -68.38
C ARG A 562 16.69 -18.26 -69.12
N TYR A 563 16.83 -18.07 -70.43
CA TYR A 563 15.70 -18.02 -71.35
C TYR A 563 15.46 -19.41 -71.95
N ARG A 564 14.21 -19.68 -72.34
CA ARG A 564 13.85 -20.86 -73.14
C ARG A 564 13.12 -20.40 -74.39
N VAL A 565 13.60 -20.88 -75.54
CA VAL A 565 13.05 -20.57 -76.86
C VAL A 565 12.46 -21.86 -77.42
N SER A 566 11.19 -21.83 -77.82
CA SER A 566 10.54 -22.94 -78.52
C SER A 566 10.15 -22.48 -79.92
N TYR A 567 10.32 -23.34 -80.92
CA TYR A 567 9.91 -23.06 -82.28
C TYR A 567 9.11 -24.24 -82.84
N THR A 568 7.95 -23.91 -83.37
CA THR A 568 6.98 -24.88 -83.90
C THR A 568 6.86 -24.68 -85.40
N SER A 569 7.18 -25.71 -86.18
CA SER A 569 6.94 -25.70 -87.62
C SER A 569 5.44 -25.77 -87.93
N ALA A 570 5.04 -25.29 -89.12
CA ALA A 570 3.66 -25.42 -89.61
C ALA A 570 3.12 -26.88 -89.67
N ASN A 571 4.00 -27.90 -89.59
CA ASN A 571 3.60 -29.31 -89.54
C ASN A 571 3.36 -29.82 -88.10
N GLY A 572 3.60 -29.00 -87.08
CA GLY A 572 3.48 -29.38 -85.67
C GLY A 572 4.76 -29.96 -85.04
N ASP A 573 5.87 -30.06 -85.78
CA ASP A 573 7.17 -30.39 -85.17
C ASP A 573 7.58 -29.24 -84.23
N VAL A 574 7.75 -29.52 -82.93
CA VAL A 574 8.18 -28.56 -81.90
C VAL A 574 9.57 -28.91 -81.42
N GLU A 575 10.46 -27.93 -81.40
CA GLU A 575 11.76 -28.03 -80.73
C GLU A 575 11.91 -26.94 -79.66
N GLU A 576 12.74 -27.21 -78.64
CA GLU A 576 13.07 -26.27 -77.56
C GLU A 576 14.59 -26.12 -77.43
N ARG A 577 15.02 -24.90 -77.11
CA ARG A 577 16.43 -24.55 -76.86
C ARG A 577 16.55 -23.69 -75.61
N GLU A 578 17.48 -24.05 -74.75
CA GLU A 578 17.88 -23.21 -73.62
C GLU A 578 18.92 -22.18 -74.05
N VAL A 579 18.76 -20.95 -73.56
CA VAL A 579 19.59 -19.80 -73.90
C VAL A 579 20.06 -19.14 -72.60
N GLN A 580 21.35 -18.79 -72.52
CA GLN A 580 21.94 -18.23 -71.31
C GLN A 580 21.33 -16.85 -70.99
N LYS A 581 21.15 -16.54 -69.71
CA LYS A 581 20.46 -15.32 -69.22
C LYS A 581 21.11 -14.00 -69.65
N ASP A 582 22.40 -14.01 -69.97
CA ASP A 582 23.16 -12.86 -70.45
C ASP A 582 23.01 -12.63 -71.96
N GLN A 583 22.42 -13.57 -72.70
CA GLN A 583 22.16 -13.44 -74.13
C GLN A 583 20.81 -12.76 -74.40
N ASN A 584 20.70 -12.13 -75.56
CA ASN A 584 19.48 -11.51 -76.09
C ASN A 584 19.26 -11.79 -77.58
N VAL A 585 19.97 -12.79 -78.09
CA VAL A 585 19.98 -13.23 -79.48
C VAL A 585 20.28 -14.73 -79.52
N THR A 586 19.63 -15.48 -80.42
CA THR A 586 19.96 -16.89 -80.68
C THR A 586 19.66 -17.26 -82.13
N THR A 587 20.47 -18.16 -82.69
CA THR A 587 20.27 -18.70 -84.05
C THR A 587 19.72 -20.11 -83.98
N LEU A 588 18.46 -20.27 -84.37
CA LEU A 588 17.79 -21.55 -84.59
C LEU A 588 18.33 -22.13 -85.91
N ALA A 589 18.76 -23.38 -85.94
CA ALA A 589 19.46 -23.97 -87.10
C ALA A 589 19.01 -25.41 -87.33
N GLY A 590 19.17 -25.92 -88.56
CA GLY A 590 18.64 -27.23 -88.96
C GLY A 590 17.16 -27.21 -89.36
N LEU A 591 16.64 -26.02 -89.68
CA LEU A 591 15.26 -25.79 -90.07
C LEU A 591 15.01 -26.28 -91.51
N LYS A 592 13.77 -26.66 -91.80
CA LYS A 592 13.31 -27.05 -93.15
C LYS A 592 13.12 -25.79 -94.03
N PRO A 593 13.61 -25.77 -95.29
CA PRO A 593 13.41 -24.66 -96.22
C PRO A 593 11.97 -24.38 -96.63
N GLY A 594 11.66 -23.11 -96.95
CA GLY A 594 10.36 -22.66 -97.43
C GLY A 594 9.19 -22.87 -96.46
N MET A 595 9.48 -23.00 -95.16
CA MET A 595 8.56 -23.43 -94.10
C MET A 595 8.40 -22.34 -93.03
N GLU A 596 7.19 -22.23 -92.51
CA GLU A 596 6.82 -21.26 -91.46
C GLU A 596 7.05 -21.84 -90.07
N TYR A 597 7.58 -21.01 -89.18
CA TYR A 597 7.83 -21.30 -87.78
C TYR A 597 7.23 -20.23 -86.88
N VAL A 598 6.44 -20.68 -85.90
CA VAL A 598 5.99 -19.86 -84.77
C VAL A 598 7.01 -20.02 -83.65
N ILE A 599 7.64 -18.93 -83.26
CA ILE A 599 8.75 -18.91 -82.30
C ILE A 599 8.27 -18.25 -81.01
N TYR A 600 8.33 -18.97 -79.89
CA TYR A 600 8.03 -18.49 -78.54
C TYR A 600 9.30 -18.31 -77.72
N ILE A 601 9.32 -17.29 -76.87
CA ILE A 601 10.35 -17.11 -75.83
C ILE A 601 9.71 -16.79 -74.48
N TRP A 602 10.29 -17.34 -73.41
CA TRP A 602 10.00 -16.95 -72.03
C TRP A 602 11.28 -17.04 -71.19
N ALA A 603 11.25 -16.40 -70.03
CA ALA A 603 12.33 -16.47 -69.05
C ALA A 603 11.95 -17.41 -67.89
N GLU A 604 12.95 -18.07 -67.30
CA GLU A 604 12.77 -19.05 -66.21
C GLU A 604 13.65 -18.72 -65.00
N LYS A 605 13.11 -18.92 -63.79
CA LYS A 605 13.80 -18.75 -62.51
C LYS A 605 13.27 -19.77 -61.50
N GLY A 606 14.05 -20.82 -61.21
CA GLY A 606 13.55 -21.99 -60.48
C GLY A 606 12.30 -22.56 -61.15
N GLU A 607 11.19 -22.62 -60.41
CA GLU A 607 9.88 -23.07 -60.90
C GLU A 607 9.03 -21.96 -61.54
N GLN A 608 9.48 -20.69 -61.49
CA GLN A 608 8.74 -19.56 -62.07
C GLN A 608 9.07 -19.37 -63.56
N GLN A 609 8.06 -19.01 -64.35
CA GLN A 609 8.18 -18.67 -65.77
C GLN A 609 7.51 -17.32 -66.06
N SER A 610 8.07 -16.52 -66.98
CA SER A 610 7.41 -15.33 -67.52
C SER A 610 6.25 -15.72 -68.44
N LYS A 611 5.44 -14.73 -68.87
CA LYS A 611 4.55 -14.91 -70.02
C LYS A 611 5.40 -15.09 -71.29
N ARG A 612 4.83 -15.73 -72.30
CA ARG A 612 5.51 -16.06 -73.56
C ARG A 612 5.33 -14.91 -74.55
N ALA A 613 6.42 -14.38 -75.08
CA ALA A 613 6.39 -13.57 -76.29
C ALA A 613 6.49 -14.47 -77.53
N SER A 614 5.89 -14.07 -78.63
CA SER A 614 5.84 -14.85 -79.87
C SER A 614 6.15 -14.02 -81.11
N THR A 615 6.76 -14.64 -82.10
CA THR A 615 7.00 -14.06 -83.43
C THR A 615 6.88 -15.16 -84.50
N GLU A 616 6.67 -14.77 -85.75
CA GLU A 616 6.49 -15.69 -86.87
C GLU A 616 7.54 -15.40 -87.94
N ALA A 617 8.15 -16.45 -88.49
CA ALA A 617 9.19 -16.34 -89.50
C ALA A 617 9.16 -17.52 -90.47
N VAL A 618 9.42 -17.26 -91.75
CA VAL A 618 9.37 -18.28 -92.81
C VAL A 618 10.74 -18.42 -93.46
N THR A 619 11.37 -19.60 -93.35
CA THR A 619 12.70 -19.88 -93.92
C THR A 619 12.71 -19.62 -95.43
N GLU A 620 13.87 -19.21 -95.96
CA GLU A 620 14.07 -19.00 -97.40
C GLU A 620 13.79 -20.30 -98.17
N ILE A 621 13.45 -20.18 -99.46
CA ILE A 621 13.33 -21.33 -100.35
C ILE A 621 14.75 -21.77 -100.68
N ASP A 622 15.08 -23.05 -100.47
CA ASP A 622 16.39 -23.58 -100.82
C ASP A 622 16.62 -23.52 -102.32
N SER A 623 17.87 -23.29 -102.69
CA SER A 623 18.22 -23.06 -104.09
C SER A 623 18.38 -24.40 -104.82
N PRO A 624 17.93 -24.51 -106.08
CA PRO A 624 18.24 -25.68 -106.91
C PRO A 624 19.74 -25.94 -106.92
N ALA A 625 20.16 -27.19 -106.77
CA ALA A 625 21.57 -27.56 -106.70
C ALA A 625 22.01 -28.31 -107.96
N HIS A 626 23.30 -28.34 -108.25
CA HIS A 626 23.87 -29.09 -109.39
C HIS A 626 23.21 -28.77 -110.75
N LEU A 627 22.91 -27.49 -111.03
CA LEU A 627 22.55 -27.07 -112.37
C LEU A 627 23.72 -27.33 -113.33
N VAL A 628 23.49 -28.18 -114.33
CA VAL A 628 24.44 -28.48 -115.40
C VAL A 628 23.77 -28.38 -116.76
N THR A 629 24.54 -28.01 -117.76
CA THR A 629 24.12 -28.01 -119.17
C THR A 629 24.64 -29.27 -119.86
N ASP A 630 23.77 -29.99 -120.54
CA ASP A 630 24.10 -31.18 -121.33
C ASP A 630 23.34 -31.22 -122.67
N GLN A 631 23.75 -32.11 -123.58
CA GLN A 631 23.15 -32.28 -124.91
C GLN A 631 22.95 -30.95 -125.69
N VAL A 632 24.01 -30.16 -125.79
CA VAL A 632 24.03 -28.91 -126.57
C VAL A 632 24.20 -29.21 -128.06
N THR A 633 23.49 -28.46 -128.91
CA THR A 633 23.43 -28.60 -130.38
C THR A 633 23.48 -27.21 -131.05
N GLU A 634 23.18 -27.10 -132.36
CA GLU A 634 23.12 -25.80 -133.06
C GLU A 634 21.94 -24.92 -132.59
N ASP A 635 20.81 -25.48 -132.15
CA ASP A 635 19.59 -24.74 -131.81
C ASP A 635 18.91 -25.15 -130.48
N THR A 636 19.44 -26.15 -129.77
CA THR A 636 18.93 -26.60 -128.47
C THR A 636 20.04 -26.88 -127.44
N ALA A 637 19.70 -26.77 -126.16
CA ALA A 637 20.54 -27.19 -125.03
C ALA A 637 19.65 -27.76 -123.92
N THR A 638 20.04 -28.87 -123.30
CA THR A 638 19.34 -29.39 -122.13
C THR A 638 20.02 -28.92 -120.85
N ILE A 639 19.23 -28.61 -119.84
CA ILE A 639 19.69 -28.32 -118.48
C ILE A 639 19.08 -29.33 -117.52
N SER A 640 19.84 -29.72 -116.50
CA SER A 640 19.40 -30.62 -115.44
C SER A 640 19.86 -30.13 -114.06
N TRP A 641 19.06 -30.38 -113.02
CA TRP A 641 19.29 -29.89 -111.65
C TRP A 641 18.69 -30.83 -110.59
N ASN A 642 19.19 -30.72 -109.36
CA ASN A 642 18.61 -31.39 -108.20
C ASN A 642 17.38 -30.63 -107.69
N ARG A 643 16.35 -31.39 -107.31
CA ARG A 643 15.11 -30.87 -106.72
C ARG A 643 15.38 -30.17 -105.38
N VAL A 644 14.63 -29.10 -105.11
CA VAL A 644 14.63 -28.37 -103.83
C VAL A 644 13.75 -29.07 -102.80
N GLN A 645 14.07 -28.89 -101.52
CA GLN A 645 13.36 -29.46 -100.38
C GLN A 645 12.09 -28.69 -100.04
N ALA A 646 12.08 -27.38 -100.27
CA ALA A 646 10.93 -26.51 -100.07
C ALA A 646 9.73 -26.94 -100.95
N VAL A 647 8.53 -26.83 -100.39
CA VAL A 647 7.29 -26.99 -101.17
C VAL A 647 7.09 -25.74 -102.02
N ILE A 648 7.32 -25.88 -103.34
CA ILE A 648 7.27 -24.83 -104.35
C ILE A 648 6.08 -24.99 -105.31
N ASP A 649 5.73 -23.92 -106.02
CA ASP A 649 4.68 -23.89 -107.04
C ASP A 649 5.23 -24.27 -108.43
N ARG A 650 6.41 -23.73 -108.78
CA ARG A 650 7.13 -23.97 -110.04
C ARG A 650 8.63 -23.67 -109.91
N TYR A 651 9.39 -24.07 -110.92
CA TYR A 651 10.70 -23.53 -111.22
C TYR A 651 10.59 -22.47 -112.32
N MET A 652 11.53 -21.53 -112.35
CA MET A 652 11.68 -20.53 -113.40
C MET A 652 13.06 -20.65 -114.01
N VAL A 653 13.10 -20.72 -115.35
CA VAL A 653 14.34 -20.72 -116.13
C VAL A 653 14.36 -19.45 -116.97
N ASN A 654 15.44 -18.69 -116.88
CA ASN A 654 15.66 -17.50 -117.69
C ASN A 654 17.04 -17.64 -118.36
N TYR A 655 17.13 -17.48 -119.67
CA TYR A 655 18.39 -17.58 -120.40
C TYR A 655 18.63 -16.36 -121.28
N THR A 656 19.83 -15.79 -121.18
CA THR A 656 20.25 -14.57 -121.86
C THR A 656 21.42 -14.87 -122.80
N SER A 657 21.26 -14.54 -124.08
CA SER A 657 22.34 -14.52 -125.09
C SER A 657 23.35 -13.40 -124.78
N VAL A 658 24.60 -13.56 -125.20
CA VAL A 658 25.59 -12.47 -125.27
C VAL A 658 25.11 -11.22 -126.04
N ASP A 659 24.13 -11.34 -126.94
CA ASP A 659 23.49 -10.22 -127.63
C ASP A 659 22.52 -9.41 -126.73
N GLY A 660 22.17 -9.94 -125.55
CA GLY A 660 21.17 -9.39 -124.63
C GLY A 660 19.75 -9.96 -124.80
N ASP A 661 19.48 -10.72 -125.86
CA ASP A 661 18.20 -11.42 -126.06
C ASP A 661 17.96 -12.39 -124.88
N THR A 662 16.82 -12.23 -124.20
CA THR A 662 16.48 -12.97 -122.97
C THR A 662 15.11 -13.60 -123.09
N GLU A 663 15.01 -14.89 -122.79
CA GLU A 663 13.76 -15.65 -122.74
C GLU A 663 13.54 -16.21 -121.33
N GLU A 664 12.28 -16.33 -120.90
CA GLU A 664 11.90 -16.80 -119.57
C GLU A 664 10.75 -17.81 -119.65
N MET A 665 10.90 -18.94 -118.95
CA MET A 665 10.01 -20.09 -119.07
C MET A 665 9.68 -20.69 -117.69
N GLU A 666 8.39 -20.99 -117.50
CA GLU A 666 7.92 -21.71 -116.32
C GLU A 666 8.15 -23.23 -116.47
N VAL A 667 8.63 -23.87 -115.41
CA VAL A 667 8.91 -25.31 -115.36
C VAL A 667 8.17 -25.94 -114.19
N GLY A 668 7.57 -27.12 -114.42
CA GLY A 668 6.77 -27.81 -113.40
C GLY A 668 7.58 -28.15 -112.15
N LYS A 669 6.99 -27.96 -110.96
CA LYS A 669 7.61 -28.22 -109.64
C LYS A 669 8.12 -29.65 -109.36
N ASN A 670 7.87 -30.59 -110.27
CA ASN A 670 8.34 -31.98 -110.20
C ASN A 670 9.44 -32.28 -111.22
N GLU A 671 9.69 -31.38 -112.18
CA GLU A 671 10.71 -31.57 -113.20
C GLU A 671 12.11 -31.31 -112.63
N THR A 672 13.10 -32.01 -113.18
CA THR A 672 14.53 -31.88 -112.86
C THR A 672 15.39 -31.68 -114.10
N THR A 673 14.75 -31.56 -115.27
CA THR A 673 15.39 -31.43 -116.59
C THR A 673 14.52 -30.58 -117.50
N MET A 674 15.13 -29.78 -118.38
CA MET A 674 14.43 -29.01 -119.40
C MET A 674 15.31 -28.83 -120.64
N THR A 675 14.74 -29.01 -121.84
CA THR A 675 15.40 -28.65 -123.10
C THR A 675 14.99 -27.24 -123.52
N LEU A 676 15.97 -26.36 -123.63
CA LEU A 676 15.86 -25.02 -124.22
C LEU A 676 15.91 -25.17 -125.76
N THR A 677 15.03 -24.49 -126.48
CA THR A 677 14.86 -24.67 -127.93
C THR A 677 14.77 -23.34 -128.66
N GLY A 678 15.27 -23.28 -129.90
CA GLY A 678 15.28 -22.04 -130.69
C GLY A 678 16.46 -21.12 -130.36
N LEU A 679 17.55 -21.69 -129.88
CA LEU A 679 18.80 -20.99 -129.63
C LEU A 679 19.48 -20.62 -130.96
N LYS A 680 20.30 -19.57 -130.96
CA LYS A 680 21.11 -19.17 -132.13
C LYS A 680 22.38 -20.02 -132.18
N PRO A 681 22.79 -20.59 -133.33
CA PRO A 681 24.06 -21.31 -133.46
C PRO A 681 25.28 -20.47 -133.11
N GLY A 682 26.34 -21.12 -132.59
CA GLY A 682 27.61 -20.48 -132.23
C GLY A 682 27.53 -19.38 -131.16
N THR A 683 26.43 -19.30 -130.40
CA THR A 683 26.14 -18.25 -129.42
C THR A 683 26.29 -18.75 -127.99
N GLU A 684 26.82 -17.92 -127.11
CA GLU A 684 26.93 -18.18 -125.67
C GLU A 684 25.70 -17.65 -124.92
N TYR A 685 25.20 -18.46 -123.99
CA TYR A 685 24.02 -18.20 -123.18
C TYR A 685 24.34 -18.39 -121.69
N VAL A 686 23.95 -17.40 -120.89
CA VAL A 686 23.93 -17.51 -119.42
C VAL A 686 22.52 -17.92 -119.00
N ILE A 687 22.40 -19.04 -118.29
CA ILE A 687 21.12 -19.65 -117.90
C ILE A 687 20.97 -19.56 -116.39
N PHE A 688 19.94 -18.88 -115.92
CA PHE A 688 19.53 -18.80 -114.51
C PHE A 688 18.35 -19.72 -114.22
N LEU A 689 18.40 -20.41 -113.07
CA LEU A 689 17.34 -21.23 -112.52
C LEU A 689 17.03 -20.79 -111.08
N TRP A 690 15.76 -20.62 -110.75
CA TRP A 690 15.30 -20.48 -109.36
C TRP A 690 13.96 -21.17 -109.13
N ALA A 691 13.61 -21.37 -107.86
CA ALA A 691 12.33 -21.93 -107.44
C ALA A 691 11.40 -20.82 -106.92
N GLU A 692 10.08 -20.98 -107.12
CA GLU A 692 9.08 -20.00 -106.69
C GLU A 692 7.96 -20.60 -105.83
N LYS A 693 7.48 -19.82 -104.87
CA LYS A 693 6.28 -20.12 -104.06
C LYS A 693 5.53 -18.83 -103.77
N GLY A 694 4.37 -18.63 -104.37
CA GLY A 694 3.63 -17.36 -104.34
C GLY A 694 4.49 -16.20 -104.85
N THR A 695 4.80 -15.24 -103.98
CA THR A 695 5.68 -14.09 -104.26
C THR A 695 7.15 -14.29 -103.85
N ARG A 696 7.50 -15.46 -103.31
CA ARG A 696 8.84 -15.77 -102.79
C ARG A 696 9.65 -16.56 -103.81
N GLN A 697 10.93 -16.24 -103.93
CA GLN A 697 11.90 -16.88 -104.84
C GLN A 697 13.08 -17.45 -104.05
N SER A 698 13.69 -18.54 -104.52
CA SER A 698 15.02 -18.98 -104.03
C SER A 698 16.12 -18.03 -104.53
N LYS A 699 17.36 -18.23 -104.07
CA LYS A 699 18.51 -17.63 -104.78
C LYS A 699 18.61 -18.26 -106.17
N ARG A 700 19.10 -17.48 -107.14
CA ARG A 700 19.29 -17.93 -108.52
C ARG A 700 20.60 -18.70 -108.63
N LEU A 701 20.55 -19.91 -109.18
CA LEU A 701 21.74 -20.63 -109.63
C LEU A 701 21.95 -20.35 -111.13
N SER A 702 23.20 -20.27 -111.57
CA SER A 702 23.57 -20.00 -112.97
C SER A 702 24.47 -21.08 -113.56
N THR A 703 24.30 -21.35 -114.86
CA THR A 703 25.21 -22.16 -115.70
C THR A 703 25.39 -21.46 -117.05
N GLU A 704 26.37 -21.89 -117.82
CA GLU A 704 26.67 -21.36 -119.15
C GLU A 704 26.48 -22.45 -120.22
N ALA A 705 26.15 -22.04 -121.44
CA ALA A 705 25.96 -22.92 -122.59
C ALA A 705 26.44 -22.23 -123.87
N VAL A 706 27.26 -22.91 -124.67
CA VAL A 706 27.69 -22.41 -125.98
C VAL A 706 27.17 -23.36 -127.05
N THR A 707 26.21 -22.91 -127.86
CA THR A 707 25.63 -23.71 -128.95
C THR A 707 26.67 -24.04 -130.01
N GLU A 708 26.49 -25.18 -130.70
CA GLU A 708 27.33 -25.56 -131.82
C GLU A 708 27.14 -24.60 -133.01
N MET A 709 28.16 -24.48 -133.88
CA MET A 709 28.04 -23.67 -135.10
C MET A 709 27.24 -24.43 -136.16
N ASP A 710 26.36 -23.73 -136.88
CA ASP A 710 25.56 -24.31 -137.96
C ASP A 710 26.46 -24.98 -139.02
N SER A 711 26.11 -26.20 -139.40
CA SER A 711 26.75 -26.90 -140.51
C SER A 711 26.57 -26.14 -141.82
N PRO A 712 27.60 -26.02 -142.69
CA PRO A 712 27.52 -25.19 -143.91
C PRO A 712 26.44 -25.67 -144.89
N LYS A 713 25.26 -25.04 -144.82
CA LYS A 713 24.10 -25.27 -145.70
C LYS A 713 24.36 -24.57 -147.06
N ASN A 714 24.29 -25.35 -148.15
CA ASN A 714 24.65 -25.00 -149.54
C ASN A 714 26.16 -24.98 -149.88
N LEU A 715 26.84 -26.12 -149.72
CA LEU A 715 28.07 -26.41 -150.49
C LEU A 715 27.72 -26.60 -151.98
N VAL A 716 27.68 -25.50 -152.73
CA VAL A 716 27.75 -25.53 -154.19
C VAL A 716 29.20 -25.79 -154.58
N PHE A 717 29.46 -26.95 -155.20
CA PHE A 717 30.74 -27.24 -155.84
C PHE A 717 30.72 -26.72 -157.28
N ASP A 718 31.40 -25.59 -157.52
CA ASP A 718 32.08 -25.23 -158.78
C ASP A 718 33.10 -24.10 -158.50
#